data_AF-K0TAX6-F1
#
_entry.id   AF-K0TAX6-F1
#
_cell.length_a   1.000
_cell.length_b   1.000
_cell.length_c   1.000
_cell.angle_alpha   90.00
_cell.angle_beta   90.00
_cell.angle_gamma   90.00
#
_symmetry.space_group_name_H-M   'P 1'
#
loop_
_entity.id
_entity.type
_entity.pdbx_description
1 polymer ?
#
loop_
_entity_poly.entity_id
_entity_poly.type
_entity_poly.pdbx_seq_one_letter_code
_entity_poly.pdbx_strand_id
1 'polypeptide(L)'
;MYCSPSVLIRASSPVSLASTARSFNTVNPKTTFILEMVYSATAHDIAAAIAESLKPRHQGSSSQLKELESLIINGINDSTSKFSTLGASLQFDCSSWGLAVSVNSSPPVSIKSEEIGSAFVDIYMDSNTVSPTLVESCVKTWSGEKAVALASSLLGQTEVIDETLDESDVFEDSTGIAFKKSFSGLELIGTGVRKRALIKVYGIAMYASPLVAQATTRRALHDAARSFNDLAPQTSFVLKFAHSIGSGENKPWSTTLSYFSSDSTRQPKILVQISGAFADSLKPRHEGPDSDIEGLKKLIGEGVNMIGGHAIKGTVFRFDCSKEGVAVTVNGLTQGTASFEGLGTALVDVFLDAGTVCPSLMEDCIKRSLDRVAQNGEDVSSQGDSQLPRVSSMDFTTMHSGTEDSKSSGSKSSEYDEFLSFLGKDKTNTAGSSLTAQKADGDPFLSAVDDHVKSLKDPSTGVTFDAKLERNGLYLAGVGVRKKSLVKVYAVAMYCTPAVLKESRSQSSLNKAARSLDGTAGEVSFVLHMTYNVSGGKIASAIGESVKPHYNGHPSHVKDLEKLIIDGVNKKRKGQSLKGTMFGFDCSAIGVQVLVNGSSQGTVRHGGLGEAVVDVFTGTGAVSPTLIQSCLQWEKCVASLA
;
A
#
# COMPACT_ATOMS: atom_id res chain seq x y z
N MET A 1 4.90 7.08 -17.42
CA MET A 1 3.51 6.72 -17.04
C MET A 1 3.53 6.34 -15.57
N TYR A 2 2.55 6.81 -14.81
CA TYR A 2 2.29 6.39 -13.44
C TYR A 2 0.87 5.84 -13.37
N CYS A 3 0.67 4.75 -12.65
CA CYS A 3 -0.64 4.14 -12.46
C CYS A 3 -0.70 3.49 -11.08
N SER A 4 -1.91 3.10 -10.66
CA SER A 4 -2.07 2.36 -9.42
C SER A 4 -1.35 1.00 -9.48
N PRO A 5 -0.89 0.44 -8.35
CA PRO A 5 -0.24 -0.87 -8.32
C PRO A 5 -1.10 -2.01 -8.91
N SER A 6 -2.43 -1.88 -8.89
CA SER A 6 -3.34 -2.87 -9.46
C SER A 6 -3.21 -2.99 -10.99
N VAL A 7 -2.87 -1.89 -11.68
CA VAL A 7 -2.55 -1.90 -13.11
C VAL A 7 -1.28 -2.70 -13.38
N LEU A 8 -0.30 -2.58 -12.49
CA LEU A 8 1.02 -3.17 -12.64
C LEU A 8 0.97 -4.70 -12.58
N ILE A 9 0.18 -5.24 -11.65
CA ILE A 9 0.01 -6.70 -11.49
C ILE A 9 -0.59 -7.35 -12.74
N ARG A 10 -1.41 -6.61 -13.49
CA ARG A 10 -2.11 -7.12 -14.69
C ARG A 10 -1.37 -6.83 -15.99
N ALA A 11 -0.23 -6.13 -15.93
CA ALA A 11 0.54 -5.70 -17.11
C ALA A 11 1.46 -6.81 -17.67
N SER A 12 0.95 -8.04 -17.80
CA SER A 12 1.71 -9.17 -18.36
C SER A 12 1.90 -9.12 -19.89
N SER A 13 1.12 -8.30 -20.58
CA SER A 13 1.18 -8.11 -22.03
C SER A 13 0.82 -6.67 -22.42
N PRO A 14 1.16 -6.20 -23.63
CA PRO A 14 0.71 -4.90 -24.14
C PRO A 14 -0.81 -4.72 -24.07
N VAL A 15 -1.57 -5.75 -24.45
CA VAL A 15 -3.04 -5.71 -24.47
C VAL A 15 -3.61 -5.62 -23.06
N SER A 16 -3.10 -6.41 -22.12
CA SER A 16 -3.57 -6.38 -20.73
C SER A 16 -3.17 -5.10 -19.99
N LEU A 17 -1.98 -4.57 -20.28
CA LEU A 17 -1.55 -3.26 -19.81
C LEU A 17 -2.49 -2.16 -20.30
N ALA A 18 -2.79 -2.13 -21.61
CA ALA A 18 -3.69 -1.15 -22.19
C ALA A 18 -5.10 -1.22 -21.58
N SER A 19 -5.66 -2.44 -21.51
CA SER A 19 -6.99 -2.69 -20.93
C SER A 19 -7.07 -2.31 -19.46
N THR A 20 -6.02 -2.54 -18.68
CA THR A 20 -6.04 -2.21 -17.25
C THR A 20 -5.78 -0.73 -17.02
N ALA A 21 -4.87 -0.11 -17.77
CA ALA A 21 -4.56 1.32 -17.68
C ALA A 21 -5.76 2.21 -18.04
N ARG A 22 -6.65 1.74 -18.93
CA ARG A 22 -7.92 2.42 -19.29
C ARG A 22 -9.08 2.08 -18.37
N SER A 23 -8.98 1.04 -17.54
CA SER A 23 -10.03 0.69 -16.59
C SER A 23 -9.92 1.61 -15.38
N PHE A 24 -10.70 2.69 -15.38
CA PHE A 24 -10.77 3.61 -14.26
C PHE A 24 -11.83 3.12 -13.25
N ASN A 25 -11.39 2.42 -12.21
CA ASN A 25 -12.26 1.91 -11.15
C ASN A 25 -11.73 2.37 -9.78
N THR A 26 -12.37 1.95 -8.69
CA THR A 26 -11.96 2.33 -7.32
C THR A 26 -10.53 1.91 -6.99
N VAL A 27 -10.03 0.83 -7.59
CA VAL A 27 -8.68 0.28 -7.38
C VAL A 27 -7.65 0.88 -8.35
N ASN A 28 -8.11 1.39 -9.49
CA ASN A 28 -7.31 2.14 -10.44
C ASN A 28 -7.99 3.48 -10.78
N PRO A 29 -7.99 4.45 -9.86
CA PRO A 29 -8.75 5.68 -10.05
C PRO A 29 -8.14 6.57 -11.14
N LYS A 30 -6.85 6.38 -11.46
CA LYS A 30 -6.11 7.31 -12.32
C LYS A 30 -4.90 6.67 -13.01
N THR A 31 -4.70 7.05 -14.26
CA THR A 31 -3.46 6.81 -15.02
C THR A 31 -2.86 8.17 -15.42
N THR A 32 -1.61 8.41 -15.05
CA THR A 32 -0.89 9.66 -15.32
C THR A 32 0.18 9.49 -16.39
N PHE A 33 0.17 10.37 -17.38
CA PHE A 33 1.25 10.55 -18.35
C PHE A 33 1.98 11.86 -18.06
N ILE A 34 3.30 11.84 -18.13
CA ILE A 34 4.12 13.04 -18.05
C ILE A 34 4.92 13.11 -19.35
N LEU A 35 4.74 14.18 -20.09
CA LEU A 35 5.44 14.48 -21.32
C LEU A 35 6.42 15.62 -21.02
N GLU A 36 7.71 15.34 -21.18
CA GLU A 36 8.76 16.36 -21.07
C GLU A 36 9.21 16.75 -22.48
N MET A 37 9.11 18.05 -22.78
CA MET A 37 9.44 18.58 -24.09
C MET A 37 10.96 18.67 -24.26
N VAL A 38 11.52 17.80 -25.09
CA VAL A 38 12.97 17.77 -25.42
C VAL A 38 13.34 18.61 -26.64
N TYR A 39 12.34 19.15 -27.34
CA TYR A 39 12.49 20.12 -28.43
C TYR A 39 11.52 21.28 -28.23
N SER A 40 11.87 22.45 -28.77
CA SER A 40 10.99 23.62 -28.74
C SER A 40 9.94 23.50 -29.85
N ALA A 41 8.67 23.62 -29.48
CA ALA A 41 7.50 23.72 -30.38
C ALA A 41 6.55 24.81 -29.87
N THR A 42 5.66 25.33 -30.72
CA THR A 42 4.66 26.30 -30.23
C THR A 42 3.60 25.59 -29.39
N ALA A 43 2.95 26.32 -28.49
CA ALA A 43 1.84 25.78 -27.69
C ALA A 43 0.71 25.23 -28.59
N HIS A 44 0.48 25.89 -29.73
CA HIS A 44 -0.51 25.49 -30.72
C HIS A 44 -0.14 24.17 -31.40
N ASP A 45 1.13 23.99 -31.81
CA ASP A 45 1.57 22.76 -32.45
C ASP A 45 1.46 21.54 -31.51
N ILE A 46 1.81 21.74 -30.24
CA ILE A 46 1.72 20.68 -29.21
C ILE A 46 0.24 20.31 -28.99
N ALA A 47 -0.62 21.29 -28.79
CA ALA A 47 -2.05 21.09 -28.59
C ALA A 47 -2.71 20.38 -29.78
N ALA A 48 -2.45 20.86 -30.99
CA ALA A 48 -3.01 20.29 -32.22
C ALA A 48 -2.53 18.84 -32.46
N ALA A 49 -1.25 18.55 -32.22
CA ALA A 49 -0.72 17.19 -32.38
C ALA A 49 -1.38 16.19 -31.41
N ILE A 50 -1.62 16.60 -30.16
CA ILE A 50 -2.31 15.78 -29.16
C ILE A 50 -3.78 15.58 -29.56
N ALA A 51 -4.47 16.64 -29.98
CA ALA A 51 -5.87 16.57 -30.38
C ALA A 51 -6.08 15.70 -31.64
N GLU A 52 -5.23 15.81 -32.65
CA GLU A 52 -5.29 14.95 -33.84
C GLU A 52 -4.98 13.48 -33.50
N SER A 53 -4.11 13.20 -32.52
CA SER A 53 -3.86 11.83 -32.03
C SER A 53 -5.04 11.23 -31.27
N LEU A 54 -5.85 12.07 -30.62
CA LEU A 54 -7.08 11.68 -29.92
C LEU A 54 -8.27 11.44 -30.85
N LYS A 55 -8.36 12.20 -31.94
CA LYS A 55 -9.49 12.18 -32.88
C LYS A 55 -9.94 10.79 -33.35
N PRO A 56 -9.05 9.83 -33.71
CA PRO A 56 -9.49 8.48 -34.08
C PRO A 56 -9.93 7.60 -32.90
N ARG A 57 -9.67 8.01 -31.66
CA ARG A 57 -9.90 7.23 -30.42
C ARG A 57 -11.06 7.79 -29.58
N HIS A 58 -11.37 9.06 -29.74
CA HIS A 58 -12.40 9.76 -28.98
C HIS A 58 -13.76 9.67 -29.69
N GLN A 59 -14.78 9.17 -28.99
CA GLN A 59 -16.15 9.04 -29.51
C GLN A 59 -17.05 10.24 -29.14
N GLY A 60 -16.54 11.16 -28.30
CA GLY A 60 -17.26 12.33 -27.83
C GLY A 60 -17.30 13.49 -28.83
N SER A 61 -17.78 14.64 -28.38
CA SER A 61 -17.96 15.80 -29.26
C SER A 61 -16.62 16.47 -29.60
N SER A 62 -16.50 16.96 -30.85
CA SER A 62 -15.32 17.72 -31.28
C SER A 62 -15.06 18.99 -30.46
N SER A 63 -16.07 19.49 -29.73
CA SER A 63 -15.90 20.60 -28.79
C SER A 63 -15.00 20.23 -27.60
N GLN A 64 -15.01 18.98 -27.14
CA GLN A 64 -14.14 18.51 -26.04
C GLN A 64 -12.67 18.51 -26.48
N LEU A 65 -12.37 18.19 -27.74
CA LEU A 65 -11.01 18.28 -28.29
C LEU A 65 -10.54 19.74 -28.38
N LYS A 66 -11.41 20.67 -28.80
CA LYS A 66 -11.08 22.11 -28.83
C LYS A 66 -10.87 22.70 -27.44
N GLU A 67 -11.64 22.22 -26.46
CA GLU A 67 -11.45 22.58 -25.06
C GLU A 67 -10.08 22.11 -24.57
N LEU A 68 -9.70 20.86 -24.87
CA LEU A 68 -8.37 20.32 -24.55
C LEU A 68 -7.24 21.12 -25.20
N GLU A 69 -7.37 21.45 -26.48
CA GLU A 69 -6.39 22.30 -27.17
C GLU A 69 -6.22 23.63 -26.44
N SER A 70 -7.33 24.29 -26.11
CA SER A 70 -7.34 25.58 -25.42
C SER A 70 -6.69 25.49 -24.03
N LEU A 71 -6.94 24.42 -23.28
CA LEU A 71 -6.32 24.19 -21.97
C LEU A 71 -4.81 24.02 -22.07
N ILE A 72 -4.33 23.25 -23.05
CA ILE A 72 -2.89 23.05 -23.27
C ILE A 72 -2.24 24.37 -23.70
N ILE A 73 -2.85 25.10 -24.64
CA ILE A 73 -2.34 26.39 -25.14
C ILE A 73 -2.21 27.39 -24.00
N ASN A 74 -3.27 27.57 -23.21
CA ASN A 74 -3.28 28.50 -22.08
C ASN A 74 -2.27 28.07 -21.02
N GLY A 75 -2.23 26.79 -20.63
CA GLY A 75 -1.29 26.29 -19.63
C GLY A 75 0.18 26.48 -20.01
N ILE A 76 0.53 26.33 -21.29
CA ILE A 76 1.90 26.59 -21.78
C ILE A 76 2.20 28.09 -21.80
N ASN A 77 1.27 28.91 -22.31
CA ASN A 77 1.45 30.35 -22.42
C ASN A 77 1.56 31.04 -21.04
N ASP A 78 0.84 30.53 -20.05
CA ASP A 78 0.84 31.05 -18.68
C ASP A 78 2.10 30.63 -17.90
N SER A 79 2.66 29.45 -18.21
CA SER A 79 3.78 28.87 -17.45
C SER A 79 5.17 29.17 -18.00
N THR A 80 5.30 29.49 -19.29
CA THR A 80 6.60 29.73 -19.94
C THR A 80 6.78 31.21 -20.25
N SER A 81 7.99 31.74 -20.05
CA SER A 81 8.33 33.10 -20.46
C SER A 81 8.39 33.20 -22.00
N LYS A 82 7.22 33.31 -22.64
CA LYS A 82 6.89 33.65 -24.03
C LYS A 82 7.62 33.00 -25.22
N PHE A 83 8.71 32.25 -25.08
CA PHE A 83 9.50 31.87 -26.27
C PHE A 83 10.09 30.45 -26.34
N SER A 84 10.03 29.62 -25.29
CA SER A 84 10.47 28.24 -25.44
C SER A 84 9.71 27.26 -24.57
N THR A 85 9.17 26.23 -25.20
CA THR A 85 8.60 25.05 -24.54
C THR A 85 9.65 24.00 -24.21
N LEU A 86 10.92 24.24 -24.54
CA LEU A 86 12.00 23.32 -24.20
C LEU A 86 12.09 23.15 -22.67
N GLY A 87 11.98 21.91 -22.20
CA GLY A 87 11.93 21.56 -20.78
C GLY A 87 10.56 21.77 -20.13
N ALA A 88 9.53 22.17 -20.87
CA ALA A 88 8.17 22.18 -20.36
C ALA A 88 7.69 20.75 -20.07
N SER A 89 7.01 20.57 -18.93
CA SER A 89 6.42 19.30 -18.51
C SER A 89 4.90 19.38 -18.56
N LEU A 90 4.27 18.57 -19.40
CA LEU A 90 2.82 18.43 -19.45
C LEU A 90 2.42 17.13 -18.75
N GLN A 91 1.61 17.24 -17.71
CA GLN A 91 1.06 16.09 -17.00
C GLN A 91 -0.42 15.92 -17.33
N PHE A 92 -0.79 14.70 -17.71
CA PHE A 92 -2.14 14.28 -18.09
C PHE A 92 -2.62 13.20 -17.13
N ASP A 93 -3.63 13.52 -16.35
CA ASP A 93 -4.26 12.67 -15.36
C ASP A 93 -5.58 12.13 -15.92
N CYS A 94 -5.57 10.87 -16.35
CA CYS A 94 -6.74 10.20 -16.95
C CYS A 94 -7.50 9.45 -15.85
N SER A 95 -8.82 9.62 -15.78
CA SER A 95 -9.70 8.98 -14.79
C SER A 95 -11.10 8.73 -15.37
N SER A 96 -11.98 8.05 -14.61
CA SER A 96 -13.39 7.88 -14.99
C SER A 96 -14.15 9.21 -15.08
N TRP A 97 -13.67 10.24 -14.38
CA TRP A 97 -14.24 11.59 -14.42
C TRP A 97 -13.77 12.39 -15.64
N GLY A 98 -12.71 11.94 -16.31
CA GLY A 98 -12.16 12.54 -17.52
C GLY A 98 -10.67 12.82 -17.45
N LEU A 99 -10.23 13.90 -18.10
CA LEU A 99 -8.82 14.21 -18.31
C LEU A 99 -8.46 15.54 -17.67
N ALA A 100 -7.51 15.52 -16.73
CA ALA A 100 -6.94 16.72 -16.16
C ALA A 100 -5.53 16.99 -16.70
N VAL A 101 -5.26 18.23 -17.05
CA VAL A 101 -4.00 18.67 -17.65
C VAL A 101 -3.34 19.70 -16.74
N SER A 102 -2.05 19.54 -16.46
CA SER A 102 -1.22 20.52 -15.77
C SER A 102 0.07 20.75 -16.54
N VAL A 103 0.59 21.98 -16.48
CA VAL A 103 1.82 22.38 -17.17
C VAL A 103 2.80 22.97 -16.15
N ASN A 104 4.01 22.42 -16.08
CA ASN A 104 5.05 22.85 -15.14
C ASN A 104 4.58 22.90 -13.67
N SER A 105 3.82 21.90 -13.26
CA SER A 105 3.22 21.79 -11.91
C SER A 105 2.20 22.88 -11.57
N SER A 106 1.61 23.56 -12.57
CA SER A 106 0.42 24.38 -12.36
C SER A 106 -0.76 23.54 -11.84
N PRO A 107 -1.73 24.16 -11.13
CA PRO A 107 -2.96 23.46 -10.75
C PRO A 107 -3.63 22.83 -11.98
N PRO A 108 -4.04 21.56 -11.91
CA PRO A 108 -4.60 20.87 -13.06
C PRO A 108 -5.98 21.44 -13.43
N VAL A 109 -6.22 21.57 -14.74
CA VAL A 109 -7.54 21.93 -15.29
C VAL A 109 -8.14 20.72 -15.97
N SER A 110 -9.40 20.42 -15.69
CA SER A 110 -10.04 19.15 -16.06
C SER A 110 -11.16 19.28 -17.08
N ILE A 111 -11.19 18.39 -18.05
CA ILE A 111 -12.32 18.14 -18.94
C ILE A 111 -13.10 16.97 -18.39
N LYS A 112 -14.39 17.18 -18.10
CA LYS A 112 -15.27 16.14 -17.56
C LYS A 112 -15.86 15.30 -18.69
N SER A 113 -15.19 14.20 -19.03
CA SER A 113 -15.61 13.28 -20.08
C SER A 113 -14.94 11.92 -19.88
N GLU A 114 -15.67 10.90 -19.47
CA GLU A 114 -15.12 9.54 -19.23
C GLU A 114 -14.38 8.99 -20.46
N GLU A 115 -14.90 9.28 -21.66
CA GLU A 115 -14.34 8.82 -22.93
C GLU A 115 -12.99 9.46 -23.24
N ILE A 116 -12.77 10.74 -22.89
CA ILE A 116 -11.52 11.43 -23.25
C ILE A 116 -10.33 10.91 -22.44
N GLY A 117 -10.55 10.51 -21.18
CA GLY A 117 -9.52 9.89 -20.36
C GLY A 117 -9.07 8.54 -20.93
N SER A 118 -10.03 7.70 -21.34
CA SER A 118 -9.74 6.39 -21.95
C SER A 118 -9.08 6.54 -23.32
N ALA A 119 -9.58 7.45 -24.15
CA ALA A 119 -9.00 7.74 -25.47
C ALA A 119 -7.56 8.25 -25.36
N PHE A 120 -7.24 9.05 -24.33
CA PHE A 120 -5.88 9.52 -24.10
C PHE A 120 -4.93 8.39 -23.69
N VAL A 121 -5.37 7.46 -22.83
CA VAL A 121 -4.60 6.25 -22.51
C VAL A 121 -4.29 5.46 -23.78
N ASP A 122 -5.27 5.31 -24.67
CA ASP A 122 -5.13 4.53 -25.91
C ASP A 122 -4.07 5.14 -26.86
N ILE A 123 -3.83 6.46 -26.87
CA ILE A 123 -2.73 7.09 -27.64
C ILE A 123 -1.37 6.43 -27.33
N TYR A 124 -1.14 6.07 -26.07
CA TYR A 124 0.14 5.58 -25.56
C TYR A 124 0.18 4.07 -25.28
N MET A 125 -0.95 3.38 -25.36
CA MET A 125 -1.05 1.99 -24.91
C MET A 125 -1.69 1.05 -25.94
N ASP A 126 -2.45 1.54 -26.91
CA ASP A 126 -3.09 0.67 -27.91
C ASP A 126 -2.11 0.13 -28.96
N SER A 127 -2.61 -0.72 -29.86
CA SER A 127 -1.80 -1.31 -30.93
C SER A 127 -1.29 -0.28 -31.97
N ASN A 128 -1.88 0.91 -32.00
CA ASN A 128 -1.53 2.02 -32.88
C ASN A 128 -0.84 3.14 -32.10
N THR A 129 -0.18 2.80 -30.98
CA THR A 129 0.39 3.78 -30.07
C THR A 129 1.47 4.65 -30.74
N VAL A 130 1.52 5.92 -30.37
CA VAL A 130 2.58 6.85 -30.80
C VAL A 130 3.93 6.57 -30.12
N SER A 131 3.99 5.68 -29.12
CA SER A 131 5.23 5.31 -28.43
C SER A 131 5.28 3.82 -28.09
N PRO A 132 5.55 2.93 -29.07
CA PRO A 132 5.68 1.49 -28.83
C PRO A 132 6.73 1.15 -27.76
N THR A 133 7.83 1.91 -27.73
CA THR A 133 8.90 1.75 -26.74
C THR A 133 8.46 2.03 -25.32
N LEU A 134 7.47 2.92 -25.11
CA LEU A 134 6.88 3.15 -23.78
C LEU A 134 6.12 1.90 -23.33
N VAL A 135 5.32 1.30 -24.21
CA VAL A 135 4.56 0.07 -23.91
C VAL A 135 5.52 -1.07 -23.57
N GLU A 136 6.53 -1.30 -24.41
CA GLU A 136 7.56 -2.31 -24.16
C GLU A 136 8.29 -2.06 -22.83
N SER A 137 8.67 -0.80 -22.56
CA SER A 137 9.33 -0.44 -21.30
C SER A 137 8.42 -0.68 -20.10
N CYS A 138 7.13 -0.33 -20.19
CA CYS A 138 6.16 -0.58 -19.12
C CYS A 138 6.00 -2.08 -18.89
N VAL A 139 5.73 -2.86 -19.93
CA VAL A 139 5.60 -4.33 -19.82
C VAL A 139 6.89 -4.91 -19.21
N LYS A 140 8.06 -4.59 -19.75
CA LYS A 140 9.34 -5.11 -19.22
C LYS A 140 9.60 -4.71 -17.76
N THR A 141 9.21 -3.51 -17.37
CA THR A 141 9.42 -3.02 -15.99
C THR A 141 8.47 -3.71 -15.01
N TRP A 142 7.23 -3.97 -15.43
CA TRP A 142 6.15 -4.35 -14.52
C TRP A 142 5.74 -5.82 -14.60
N SER A 143 6.06 -6.52 -15.69
CA SER A 143 5.77 -7.96 -15.84
C SER A 143 6.78 -8.86 -15.12
N GLY A 144 7.87 -8.31 -14.60
CA GLY A 144 8.87 -9.08 -13.85
C GLY A 144 8.38 -9.46 -12.45
N GLU A 145 8.73 -10.66 -11.99
CA GLU A 145 8.33 -11.22 -10.68
C GLU A 145 8.54 -10.26 -9.52
N LYS A 146 9.68 -9.55 -9.48
CA LYS A 146 9.98 -8.58 -8.41
C LYS A 146 9.01 -7.39 -8.39
N ALA A 147 8.60 -6.93 -9.57
CA ALA A 147 7.69 -5.81 -9.71
C ALA A 147 6.27 -6.21 -9.34
N VAL A 148 5.85 -7.43 -9.73
CA VAL A 148 4.59 -8.05 -9.31
C VAL A 148 4.56 -8.22 -7.80
N ALA A 149 5.61 -8.78 -7.19
CA ALA A 149 5.71 -8.96 -5.75
C ALA A 149 5.65 -7.64 -4.98
N LEU A 150 6.35 -6.59 -5.47
CA LEU A 150 6.29 -5.25 -4.88
C LEU A 150 4.89 -4.64 -4.99
N ALA A 151 4.24 -4.75 -6.15
CA ALA A 151 2.90 -4.22 -6.36
C ALA A 151 1.88 -4.93 -5.45
N SER A 152 1.97 -6.26 -5.32
CA SER A 152 1.17 -7.06 -4.39
C SER A 152 1.39 -6.65 -2.93
N SER A 153 2.65 -6.40 -2.54
CA SER A 153 2.98 -5.90 -1.20
C SER A 153 2.40 -4.49 -0.94
N LEU A 154 2.46 -3.59 -1.92
CA LEU A 154 1.94 -2.22 -1.80
C LEU A 154 0.42 -2.15 -1.72
N LEU A 155 -0.30 -3.11 -2.30
CA LEU A 155 -1.76 -3.20 -2.18
C LEU A 155 -2.21 -3.73 -0.81
N GLY A 156 -1.30 -3.93 0.14
CA GLY A 156 -1.61 -4.24 1.54
C GLY A 156 -2.45 -5.50 1.67
N GLN A 157 -1.83 -6.67 1.54
CA GLN A 157 -2.49 -7.96 1.74
C GLN A 157 -3.82 -8.12 0.98
N THR A 158 -3.89 -7.59 -0.23
CA THR A 158 -4.68 -8.31 -1.23
C THR A 158 -3.80 -9.50 -1.60
N GLU A 159 -3.97 -10.64 -0.93
CA GLU A 159 -3.43 -11.92 -1.42
C GLU A 159 -4.01 -12.10 -2.83
N VAL A 160 -3.38 -11.51 -3.83
CA VAL A 160 -3.38 -12.06 -5.17
C VAL A 160 -2.88 -13.47 -4.91
N ILE A 161 -3.78 -14.43 -5.05
CA ILE A 161 -3.45 -15.84 -4.92
C ILE A 161 -2.40 -16.07 -5.99
N ASP A 162 -1.14 -15.94 -5.59
CA ASP A 162 -0.02 -16.21 -6.47
C ASP A 162 -0.14 -17.68 -6.83
N GLU A 163 -0.41 -17.93 -8.11
CA GLU A 163 -0.53 -19.27 -8.68
C GLU A 163 0.84 -19.88 -8.96
N THR A 164 1.92 -19.32 -8.40
CA THR A 164 3.18 -20.04 -8.28
C THR A 164 2.92 -21.32 -7.50
N LEU A 165 2.86 -22.44 -8.22
CA LEU A 165 2.68 -23.76 -7.65
C LEU A 165 3.82 -24.02 -6.66
N ASP A 166 3.47 -24.19 -5.40
CA ASP A 166 4.39 -24.71 -4.38
C ASP A 166 4.37 -26.24 -4.50
N GLU A 167 5.50 -26.91 -4.27
CA GLU A 167 5.55 -28.38 -4.21
C GLU A 167 4.60 -28.96 -3.15
N SER A 168 4.19 -28.13 -2.17
CA SER A 168 3.22 -28.48 -1.13
C SER A 168 1.75 -28.25 -1.48
N ASP A 169 1.44 -27.76 -2.69
CA ASP A 169 0.06 -27.55 -3.13
C ASP A 169 -0.71 -28.88 -3.27
N VAL A 170 -1.98 -28.83 -2.88
CA VAL A 170 -2.89 -29.98 -2.92
C VAL A 170 -3.77 -29.87 -4.16
N PHE A 171 -3.69 -30.88 -5.02
CA PHE A 171 -4.48 -30.96 -6.24
C PHE A 171 -5.82 -31.63 -5.97
N GLU A 172 -6.91 -31.06 -6.48
CA GLU A 172 -8.20 -31.76 -6.52
C GLU A 172 -8.18 -32.77 -7.68
N ASP A 173 -8.30 -34.06 -7.33
CA ASP A 173 -8.07 -35.19 -8.24
C ASP A 173 -8.88 -35.13 -9.54
N SER A 174 -10.12 -34.63 -9.49
CA SER A 174 -10.97 -34.59 -10.68
C SER A 174 -10.58 -33.48 -11.65
N THR A 175 -10.28 -32.29 -11.17
CA THR A 175 -10.07 -31.09 -12.01
C THR A 175 -8.60 -30.81 -12.27
N GLY A 176 -7.69 -31.35 -11.46
CA GLY A 176 -6.26 -31.00 -11.49
C GLY A 176 -6.00 -29.57 -11.01
N ILE A 177 -6.98 -28.94 -10.34
CA ILE A 177 -6.82 -27.60 -9.80
C ILE A 177 -6.02 -27.69 -8.50
N ALA A 178 -4.95 -26.88 -8.42
CA ALA A 178 -4.13 -26.75 -7.22
C ALA A 178 -4.75 -25.78 -6.20
N PHE A 179 -4.71 -26.17 -4.94
CA PHE A 179 -5.09 -25.39 -3.77
C PHE A 179 -3.93 -25.35 -2.77
N LYS A 180 -3.70 -24.20 -2.14
CA LYS A 180 -2.64 -24.06 -1.15
C LYS A 180 -2.93 -24.93 0.07
N LYS A 181 -1.88 -25.43 0.74
CA LYS A 181 -2.05 -26.20 1.99
C LYS A 181 -2.60 -25.35 3.15
N SER A 182 -2.34 -24.06 3.13
CA SER A 182 -2.85 -23.07 4.09
C SER A 182 -2.91 -21.69 3.46
N PHE A 183 -3.81 -20.82 3.94
CA PHE A 183 -3.77 -19.38 3.65
C PHE A 183 -4.33 -18.57 4.82
N SER A 184 -3.80 -17.38 5.05
CA SER A 184 -4.28 -16.46 6.11
C SER A 184 -4.44 -17.12 7.50
N GLY A 185 -3.54 -18.04 7.86
CA GLY A 185 -3.59 -18.78 9.14
C GLY A 185 -4.64 -19.90 9.21
N LEU A 186 -5.40 -20.14 8.14
CA LEU A 186 -6.32 -21.27 8.01
C LEU A 186 -5.63 -22.42 7.28
N GLU A 187 -5.97 -23.65 7.68
CA GLU A 187 -5.47 -24.87 7.04
C GLU A 187 -6.48 -25.43 6.05
N LEU A 188 -5.97 -26.04 4.97
CA LEU A 188 -6.80 -26.77 4.03
C LEU A 188 -7.40 -28.02 4.71
N ILE A 189 -8.72 -28.00 4.87
CA ILE A 189 -9.48 -29.11 5.47
C ILE A 189 -9.80 -30.16 4.42
N GLY A 190 -10.21 -29.74 3.22
CA GLY A 190 -10.53 -30.64 2.11
C GLY A 190 -10.81 -29.92 0.80
N THR A 191 -10.91 -30.71 -0.25
CA THR A 191 -11.10 -30.29 -1.64
C THR A 191 -12.25 -31.07 -2.29
N GLY A 192 -12.88 -30.50 -3.29
CA GLY A 192 -13.95 -31.16 -4.03
C GLY A 192 -14.23 -30.52 -5.37
N VAL A 193 -15.15 -31.11 -6.14
CA VAL A 193 -15.56 -30.60 -7.44
C VAL A 193 -17.07 -30.49 -7.53
N ARG A 194 -17.57 -29.34 -8.00
CA ARG A 194 -18.98 -29.24 -8.42
C ARG A 194 -19.10 -29.72 -9.86
N LYS A 195 -19.90 -30.76 -10.05
CA LYS A 195 -20.29 -31.25 -11.37
C LYS A 195 -21.73 -30.84 -11.66
N ARG A 196 -22.01 -30.47 -12.91
CA ARG A 196 -23.37 -30.35 -13.44
C ARG A 196 -23.45 -31.23 -14.68
N ALA A 197 -24.25 -32.29 -14.60
CA ALA A 197 -24.18 -33.40 -15.55
C ALA A 197 -22.73 -33.93 -15.66
N LEU A 198 -22.17 -34.01 -16.87
CA LEU A 198 -20.81 -34.51 -17.10
C LEU A 198 -19.74 -33.39 -17.07
N ILE A 199 -20.12 -32.14 -16.79
CA ILE A 199 -19.21 -30.99 -16.84
C ILE A 199 -18.71 -30.65 -15.43
N LYS A 200 -17.38 -30.56 -15.28
CA LYS A 200 -16.71 -30.05 -14.08
C LYS A 200 -16.78 -28.53 -14.11
N VAL A 201 -17.58 -27.93 -13.23
CA VAL A 201 -17.84 -26.48 -13.24
C VAL A 201 -16.68 -25.75 -12.56
N TYR A 202 -16.40 -26.11 -11.31
CA TYR A 202 -15.30 -25.55 -10.50
C TYR A 202 -14.78 -26.59 -9.52
N GLY A 203 -13.49 -26.46 -9.17
CA GLY A 203 -12.94 -27.05 -7.96
C GLY A 203 -13.24 -26.14 -6.76
N ILE A 204 -13.40 -26.71 -5.58
CA ILE A 204 -13.63 -25.99 -4.33
C ILE A 204 -12.68 -26.54 -3.25
N ALA A 205 -12.19 -25.66 -2.39
CA ALA A 205 -11.43 -26.00 -1.20
C ALA A 205 -12.03 -25.31 0.03
N MET A 206 -12.04 -26.02 1.15
CA MET A 206 -12.46 -25.51 2.46
C MET A 206 -11.23 -25.29 3.33
N TYR A 207 -11.14 -24.11 3.93
CA TYR A 207 -10.08 -23.73 4.86
C TYR A 207 -10.70 -23.30 6.17
N ALA A 208 -10.16 -23.77 7.29
CA ALA A 208 -10.65 -23.46 8.62
C ALA A 208 -9.52 -23.55 9.66
N SER A 209 -9.84 -23.23 10.91
CA SER A 209 -8.89 -23.40 11.99
C SER A 209 -8.55 -24.89 12.23
N PRO A 210 -7.37 -25.21 12.80
CA PRO A 210 -6.97 -26.59 13.08
C PRO A 210 -7.98 -27.37 13.93
N LEU A 211 -8.81 -26.70 14.74
CA LEU A 211 -9.86 -27.35 15.54
C LEU A 211 -10.95 -27.98 14.67
N VAL A 212 -11.33 -27.31 13.57
CA VAL A 212 -12.32 -27.84 12.62
C VAL A 212 -11.78 -29.09 11.91
N ALA A 213 -10.46 -29.15 11.69
CA ALA A 213 -9.77 -30.29 11.08
C ALA A 213 -9.77 -31.57 11.94
N GLN A 214 -10.14 -31.48 13.22
CA GLN A 214 -10.23 -32.63 14.12
C GLN A 214 -11.60 -33.33 14.04
N ALA A 215 -12.56 -32.77 13.31
CA ALA A 215 -13.88 -33.34 13.19
C ALA A 215 -13.89 -34.57 12.28
N THR A 216 -14.10 -35.74 12.87
CA THR A 216 -14.07 -37.06 12.19
C THR A 216 -15.43 -37.54 11.69
N THR A 217 -16.50 -36.78 11.93
CA THR A 217 -17.85 -37.10 11.45
C THR A 217 -18.46 -35.92 10.71
N ARG A 218 -19.34 -36.19 9.75
CA ARG A 218 -20.04 -35.16 8.96
C ARG A 218 -20.72 -34.11 9.84
N ARG A 219 -21.42 -34.58 10.89
CA ARG A 219 -22.11 -33.70 11.84
C ARG A 219 -21.14 -32.84 12.63
N ALA A 220 -20.08 -33.44 13.18
CA ALA A 220 -19.08 -32.68 13.94
C ALA A 220 -18.37 -31.62 13.06
N LEU A 221 -18.07 -31.95 11.81
CA LEU A 221 -17.40 -31.04 10.88
C LEU A 221 -18.30 -29.85 10.54
N HIS A 222 -19.56 -30.15 10.22
CA HIS A 222 -20.59 -29.14 9.97
C HIS A 222 -20.80 -28.22 11.17
N ASP A 223 -20.98 -28.78 12.37
CA ASP A 223 -21.23 -28.00 13.59
C ASP A 223 -20.00 -27.14 13.97
N ALA A 224 -18.79 -27.68 13.83
CA ALA A 224 -17.55 -26.94 14.07
C ALA A 224 -17.37 -25.78 13.08
N ALA A 225 -17.59 -26.02 11.78
CA ALA A 225 -17.47 -25.00 10.74
C ALA A 225 -18.49 -23.86 10.86
N ARG A 226 -19.65 -24.12 11.49
CA ARG A 226 -20.70 -23.12 11.78
C ARG A 226 -20.52 -22.35 13.07
N SER A 227 -19.66 -22.83 13.98
CA SER A 227 -19.64 -22.33 15.37
C SER A 227 -19.17 -20.88 15.51
N PHE A 228 -18.32 -20.39 14.59
CA PHE A 228 -17.78 -19.01 14.56
C PHE A 228 -17.44 -18.42 15.94
N ASN A 229 -16.77 -19.22 16.78
CA ASN A 229 -16.35 -18.80 18.11
C ASN A 229 -14.95 -18.15 18.06
N ASP A 230 -14.48 -17.61 19.18
CA ASP A 230 -13.17 -16.94 19.27
C ASP A 230 -11.98 -17.82 18.84
N LEU A 231 -12.14 -19.15 18.88
CA LEU A 231 -11.12 -20.13 18.49
C LEU A 231 -11.21 -20.58 17.01
N ALA A 232 -12.34 -20.33 16.37
CA ALA A 232 -12.62 -20.63 14.97
C ALA A 232 -13.43 -19.47 14.38
N PRO A 233 -12.86 -18.26 14.30
CA PRO A 233 -13.63 -17.06 13.97
C PRO A 233 -14.16 -17.09 12.53
N GLN A 234 -13.60 -17.95 11.68
CA GLN A 234 -13.85 -17.94 10.26
C GLN A 234 -13.68 -19.33 9.62
N THR A 235 -14.56 -19.61 8.65
CA THR A 235 -14.42 -20.71 7.68
C THR A 235 -14.40 -20.10 6.29
N SER A 236 -13.44 -20.47 5.45
CA SER A 236 -13.32 -19.93 4.10
C SER A 236 -13.49 -20.99 3.02
N PHE A 237 -14.22 -20.63 1.96
CA PHE A 237 -14.39 -21.46 0.77
C PHE A 237 -13.74 -20.78 -0.43
N VAL A 238 -12.85 -21.49 -1.12
CA VAL A 238 -12.18 -21.01 -2.34
C VAL A 238 -12.63 -21.84 -3.52
N LEU A 239 -13.26 -21.22 -4.51
CA LEU A 239 -13.73 -21.86 -5.73
C LEU A 239 -12.88 -21.40 -6.91
N LYS A 240 -12.40 -22.33 -7.71
CA LYS A 240 -11.63 -22.06 -8.94
C LYS A 240 -12.34 -22.68 -10.15
N PHE A 241 -12.66 -21.87 -11.15
CA PHE A 241 -13.42 -22.33 -12.32
C PHE A 241 -12.54 -23.15 -13.27
N ALA A 242 -12.97 -24.38 -13.57
CA ALA A 242 -12.22 -25.32 -14.40
C ALA A 242 -12.41 -25.09 -15.91
N HIS A 243 -13.53 -24.48 -16.28
CA HIS A 243 -13.90 -24.17 -17.66
C HIS A 243 -14.45 -22.75 -17.76
N SER A 244 -14.30 -22.13 -18.94
CA SER A 244 -14.97 -20.86 -19.21
C SER A 244 -16.48 -21.08 -19.31
N ILE A 245 -17.25 -20.29 -18.56
CA ILE A 245 -18.71 -20.30 -18.66
C ILE A 245 -19.09 -19.33 -19.78
N GLY A 246 -18.96 -19.75 -21.04
CA GLY A 246 -19.36 -18.91 -22.17
C GLY A 246 -19.10 -19.50 -23.57
N SER A 247 -20.18 -19.51 -24.39
CA SER A 247 -20.26 -19.63 -25.86
C SER A 247 -20.78 -20.94 -26.51
N GLY A 248 -21.12 -21.99 -25.75
CA GLY A 248 -21.83 -23.15 -26.31
C GLY A 248 -23.31 -22.84 -26.58
N GLU A 249 -23.75 -23.03 -27.82
CA GLU A 249 -25.12 -22.79 -28.33
C GLU A 249 -26.25 -23.17 -27.34
N ASN A 250 -27.09 -22.18 -27.04
CA ASN A 250 -28.51 -22.25 -26.66
C ASN A 250 -29.09 -23.60 -26.18
N LYS A 251 -28.51 -24.21 -25.13
CA LYS A 251 -29.30 -25.04 -24.22
C LYS A 251 -29.47 -24.31 -22.89
N PRO A 252 -30.71 -23.88 -22.56
CA PRO A 252 -30.95 -23.07 -21.38
C PRO A 252 -30.56 -23.85 -20.12
N TRP A 253 -29.87 -23.16 -19.20
CA TRP A 253 -29.58 -23.62 -17.85
C TRP A 253 -30.84 -23.71 -16.96
N SER A 254 -32.02 -23.52 -17.54
CA SER A 254 -33.35 -23.56 -16.93
C SER A 254 -34.08 -24.83 -17.34
N THR A 255 -34.15 -25.79 -16.44
CA THR A 255 -35.27 -26.72 -16.42
C THR A 255 -35.67 -26.87 -14.97
N THR A 256 -36.47 -25.89 -14.54
CA THR A 256 -37.50 -25.89 -13.48
C THR A 256 -37.56 -24.48 -12.89
N LEU A 257 -38.49 -23.67 -13.43
CA LEU A 257 -39.01 -22.37 -12.99
C LEU A 257 -38.96 -21.33 -14.11
N SER A 258 -40.12 -21.16 -14.73
CA SER A 258 -40.47 -20.14 -15.72
C SER A 258 -40.98 -18.89 -15.03
N TYR A 259 -40.45 -17.71 -15.37
CA TYR A 259 -41.23 -16.50 -15.61
C TYR A 259 -40.38 -15.52 -16.46
N PHE A 260 -40.89 -15.17 -17.64
CA PHE A 260 -40.25 -14.20 -18.55
C PHE A 260 -40.56 -12.77 -18.07
N SER A 261 -39.55 -11.90 -18.08
CA SER A 261 -39.73 -10.46 -18.22
C SER A 261 -38.92 -9.97 -19.41
N SER A 262 -39.59 -9.28 -20.32
CA SER A 262 -39.05 -8.73 -21.57
C SER A 262 -38.65 -7.28 -21.34
N ASP A 263 -37.38 -7.03 -21.02
CA ASP A 263 -36.82 -5.68 -21.11
C ASP A 263 -35.40 -5.69 -21.71
N SER A 264 -35.09 -4.64 -22.45
CA SER A 264 -34.11 -4.57 -23.55
C SER A 264 -32.73 -4.02 -23.16
N THR A 265 -32.44 -3.84 -21.87
CA THR A 265 -31.12 -3.43 -21.38
C THR A 265 -30.25 -4.66 -21.10
N ARG A 266 -29.59 -5.17 -22.15
CA ARG A 266 -28.83 -6.44 -22.10
C ARG A 266 -27.56 -6.32 -21.26
N GLN A 267 -27.65 -6.62 -19.97
CA GLN A 267 -26.52 -7.18 -19.23
C GLN A 267 -26.15 -8.56 -19.82
N PRO A 268 -24.86 -8.96 -19.83
CA PRO A 268 -24.45 -10.27 -20.32
C PRO A 268 -25.17 -11.37 -19.53
N LYS A 269 -25.98 -12.19 -20.22
CA LYS A 269 -26.85 -13.25 -19.66
C LYS A 269 -26.16 -14.27 -18.74
N ILE A 270 -24.83 -14.30 -18.73
CA ILE A 270 -24.00 -15.23 -17.96
C ILE A 270 -23.78 -14.72 -16.52
N LEU A 271 -23.70 -13.40 -16.31
CA LEU A 271 -23.53 -12.79 -14.99
C LEU A 271 -24.65 -13.18 -14.02
N VAL A 272 -25.89 -13.16 -14.54
CA VAL A 272 -27.12 -13.46 -13.81
C VAL A 272 -27.16 -14.92 -13.33
N GLN A 273 -26.37 -15.83 -13.93
CA GLN A 273 -26.46 -17.26 -13.65
C GLN A 273 -25.66 -17.71 -12.43
N ILE A 274 -24.48 -17.15 -12.18
CA ILE A 274 -23.62 -17.60 -11.06
C ILE A 274 -24.14 -17.05 -9.74
N SER A 275 -24.33 -15.73 -9.65
CA SER A 275 -24.85 -15.10 -8.44
C SER A 275 -26.28 -15.57 -8.14
N GLY A 276 -27.10 -15.79 -9.18
CA GLY A 276 -28.42 -16.41 -9.06
C GLY A 276 -28.36 -17.83 -8.49
N ALA A 277 -27.46 -18.70 -8.99
CA ALA A 277 -27.34 -20.06 -8.48
C ALA A 277 -26.90 -20.12 -7.00
N PHE A 278 -26.06 -19.18 -6.56
CA PHE A 278 -25.72 -19.03 -5.14
C PHE A 278 -26.93 -18.58 -4.31
N ALA A 279 -27.64 -17.56 -4.78
CA ALA A 279 -28.85 -17.08 -4.12
C ALA A 279 -29.90 -18.19 -3.97
N ASP A 280 -30.15 -18.97 -5.03
CA ASP A 280 -31.09 -20.09 -5.01
C ASP A 280 -30.66 -21.19 -4.03
N SER A 281 -29.35 -21.41 -3.88
CA SER A 281 -28.81 -22.41 -2.94
C SER A 281 -28.88 -21.93 -1.49
N LEU A 282 -28.76 -20.62 -1.25
CA LEU A 282 -28.81 -19.99 0.07
C LEU A 282 -30.24 -19.80 0.58
N LYS A 283 -31.20 -19.52 -0.30
CA LYS A 283 -32.59 -19.24 0.06
C LYS A 283 -33.25 -20.27 1.01
N PRO A 284 -33.08 -21.59 0.82
CA PRO A 284 -33.66 -22.56 1.78
C PRO A 284 -32.88 -22.70 3.10
N ARG A 285 -31.74 -22.02 3.27
CA ARG A 285 -30.81 -22.17 4.40
C ARG A 285 -30.63 -20.90 5.24
N HIS A 286 -31.02 -19.75 4.70
CA HIS A 286 -30.96 -18.47 5.39
C HIS A 286 -32.34 -18.13 5.96
N GLU A 287 -32.42 -17.90 7.27
CA GLU A 287 -33.68 -17.56 7.95
C GLU A 287 -34.01 -16.05 7.89
N GLY A 288 -33.04 -15.22 7.46
CA GLY A 288 -33.24 -13.77 7.29
C GLY A 288 -34.00 -13.40 6.02
N PRO A 289 -34.29 -12.09 5.81
CA PRO A 289 -35.04 -11.62 4.66
C PRO A 289 -34.29 -11.84 3.33
N ASP A 290 -35.05 -11.97 2.23
CA ASP A 290 -34.51 -12.11 0.87
C ASP A 290 -33.53 -10.99 0.47
N SER A 291 -33.62 -9.80 1.10
CA SER A 291 -32.70 -8.68 0.89
C SER A 291 -31.25 -9.01 1.26
N ASP A 292 -31.02 -9.88 2.25
CA ASP A 292 -29.68 -10.27 2.70
C ASP A 292 -28.98 -11.07 1.59
N ILE A 293 -29.73 -11.98 0.97
CA ILE A 293 -29.28 -12.81 -0.15
C ILE A 293 -29.04 -11.93 -1.38
N GLU A 294 -29.92 -10.97 -1.67
CA GLU A 294 -29.71 -10.01 -2.76
C GLU A 294 -28.47 -9.13 -2.52
N GLY A 295 -28.15 -8.79 -1.27
CA GLY A 295 -26.91 -8.11 -0.89
C GLY A 295 -25.67 -8.92 -1.27
N LEU A 296 -25.62 -10.21 -0.92
CA LEU A 296 -24.51 -11.09 -1.30
C LEU A 296 -24.43 -11.30 -2.82
N LYS A 297 -25.57 -11.52 -3.46
CA LYS A 297 -25.69 -11.68 -4.92
C LYS A 297 -25.17 -10.44 -5.67
N LYS A 298 -25.43 -9.25 -5.15
CA LYS A 298 -24.90 -7.99 -5.67
C LYS A 298 -23.37 -7.95 -5.60
N LEU A 299 -22.77 -8.28 -4.45
CA LEU A 299 -21.29 -8.32 -4.31
C LEU A 299 -20.64 -9.31 -5.28
N ILE A 300 -21.23 -10.50 -5.45
CA ILE A 300 -20.76 -11.49 -6.43
C ILE A 300 -20.86 -10.92 -7.85
N GLY A 301 -21.99 -10.29 -8.19
CA GLY A 301 -22.22 -9.67 -9.49
C GLY A 301 -21.23 -8.52 -9.78
N GLU A 302 -20.97 -7.66 -8.82
CA GLU A 302 -19.99 -6.58 -8.91
C GLU A 302 -18.59 -7.14 -9.16
N GLY A 303 -18.17 -8.17 -8.41
CA GLY A 303 -16.88 -8.81 -8.60
C GLY A 303 -16.70 -9.45 -9.98
N VAL A 304 -17.74 -10.08 -10.52
CA VAL A 304 -17.69 -10.65 -11.87
C VAL A 304 -17.69 -9.55 -12.93
N ASN A 305 -18.44 -8.46 -12.74
CA ASN A 305 -18.42 -7.31 -13.63
C ASN A 305 -17.03 -6.67 -13.72
N MET A 306 -16.31 -6.56 -12.60
CA MET A 306 -14.95 -6.01 -12.58
C MET A 306 -13.93 -6.85 -13.36
N ILE A 307 -14.20 -8.13 -13.62
CA ILE A 307 -13.33 -9.01 -14.42
C ILE A 307 -13.84 -9.22 -15.85
N GLY A 308 -14.75 -8.36 -16.32
CA GLY A 308 -15.27 -8.39 -17.70
C GLY A 308 -16.64 -9.06 -17.86
N GLY A 309 -17.40 -9.22 -16.77
CA GLY A 309 -18.79 -9.69 -16.80
C GLY A 309 -18.97 -11.20 -16.92
N HIS A 310 -17.88 -11.97 -16.91
CA HIS A 310 -17.89 -13.42 -17.06
C HIS A 310 -16.86 -14.10 -16.16
N ALA A 311 -17.24 -15.18 -15.49
CA ALA A 311 -16.28 -16.08 -14.84
C ALA A 311 -15.71 -17.04 -15.91
N ILE A 312 -14.42 -16.93 -16.16
CA ILE A 312 -13.68 -17.75 -17.11
C ILE A 312 -12.88 -18.82 -16.38
N LYS A 313 -12.23 -19.74 -17.13
CA LYS A 313 -11.28 -20.69 -16.53
C LYS A 313 -10.21 -19.92 -15.76
N GLY A 314 -9.96 -20.32 -14.51
CA GLY A 314 -9.03 -19.65 -13.61
C GLY A 314 -9.64 -18.51 -12.79
N THR A 315 -10.90 -18.12 -13.02
CA THR A 315 -11.58 -17.21 -12.09
C THR A 315 -11.66 -17.86 -10.72
N VAL A 316 -11.31 -17.09 -9.68
CA VAL A 316 -11.29 -17.53 -8.29
C VAL A 316 -12.31 -16.72 -7.49
N PHE A 317 -13.19 -17.40 -6.78
CA PHE A 317 -14.05 -16.80 -5.76
C PHE A 317 -13.58 -17.26 -4.40
N ARG A 318 -13.47 -16.35 -3.45
CA ARG A 318 -13.28 -16.67 -2.04
C ARG A 318 -14.44 -16.10 -1.24
N PHE A 319 -15.02 -16.95 -0.40
CA PHE A 319 -16.06 -16.60 0.55
C PHE A 319 -15.52 -16.84 1.95
N ASP A 320 -15.41 -15.77 2.71
CA ASP A 320 -14.95 -15.79 4.09
C ASP A 320 -16.16 -15.70 5.01
N CYS A 321 -16.60 -16.84 5.53
CA CYS A 321 -17.77 -16.95 6.39
C CYS A 321 -17.38 -16.68 7.84
N SER A 322 -18.13 -15.81 8.50
CA SER A 322 -18.01 -15.51 9.93
C SER A 322 -19.40 -15.36 10.57
N LYS A 323 -19.44 -15.11 11.87
CA LYS A 323 -20.68 -14.76 12.58
C LYS A 323 -21.33 -13.49 12.02
N GLU A 324 -20.52 -12.53 11.58
CA GLU A 324 -20.97 -11.22 11.10
C GLU A 324 -21.54 -11.27 9.69
N GLY A 325 -21.23 -12.30 8.91
CA GLY A 325 -21.70 -12.45 7.53
C GLY A 325 -20.69 -13.13 6.61
N VAL A 326 -20.68 -12.73 5.33
CA VAL A 326 -19.80 -13.29 4.30
C VAL A 326 -19.03 -12.20 3.58
N ALA A 327 -17.70 -12.22 3.68
CA ALA A 327 -16.85 -11.38 2.84
C ALA A 327 -16.57 -12.09 1.50
N VAL A 328 -16.70 -11.35 0.40
CA VAL A 328 -16.58 -11.87 -0.96
C VAL A 328 -15.34 -11.29 -1.62
N THR A 329 -14.53 -12.17 -2.18
CA THR A 329 -13.34 -11.81 -2.96
C THR A 329 -13.39 -12.50 -4.31
N VAL A 330 -13.09 -11.77 -5.39
CA VAL A 330 -13.06 -12.28 -6.77
C VAL A 330 -11.71 -11.96 -7.39
N ASN A 331 -10.97 -12.99 -7.82
CA ASN A 331 -9.59 -12.90 -8.32
C ASN A 331 -8.67 -12.08 -7.40
N GLY A 332 -8.76 -12.37 -6.09
CA GLY A 332 -8.02 -11.65 -5.05
C GLY A 332 -8.61 -10.29 -4.68
N LEU A 333 -9.50 -9.68 -5.48
CA LEU A 333 -10.09 -8.39 -5.14
C LEU A 333 -11.29 -8.53 -4.20
N THR A 334 -11.23 -7.88 -3.03
CA THR A 334 -12.36 -7.79 -2.10
C THR A 334 -13.49 -6.97 -2.70
N GLN A 335 -14.68 -7.56 -2.79
CA GLN A 335 -15.90 -6.90 -3.25
C GLN A 335 -16.63 -6.18 -2.12
N GLY A 336 -16.47 -6.69 -0.90
CA GLY A 336 -17.12 -6.20 0.30
C GLY A 336 -17.58 -7.36 1.17
N THR A 337 -18.36 -7.01 2.19
CA THR A 337 -18.92 -7.96 3.15
C THR A 337 -20.44 -7.83 3.17
N ALA A 338 -21.14 -8.94 2.96
CA ALA A 338 -22.57 -9.05 3.21
C ALA A 338 -22.75 -9.33 4.70
N SER A 339 -22.80 -8.26 5.51
CA SER A 339 -22.84 -8.33 6.97
C SER A 339 -24.24 -8.56 7.52
N PHE A 340 -24.75 -9.78 7.34
CA PHE A 340 -26.06 -10.21 7.81
C PHE A 340 -25.93 -11.41 8.73
N GLU A 341 -26.58 -11.35 9.89
CA GLU A 341 -26.57 -12.44 10.89
C GLU A 341 -27.11 -13.73 10.27
N GLY A 342 -26.44 -14.86 10.53
CA GLY A 342 -26.83 -16.17 10.01
C GLY A 342 -26.42 -16.44 8.55
N LEU A 343 -26.03 -15.42 7.77
CA LEU A 343 -25.64 -15.62 6.37
C LEU A 343 -24.35 -16.45 6.23
N GLY A 344 -23.39 -16.23 7.13
CA GLY A 344 -22.17 -17.05 7.19
C GLY A 344 -22.47 -18.53 7.44
N THR A 345 -23.39 -18.83 8.37
CA THR A 345 -23.81 -20.21 8.64
C THR A 345 -24.59 -20.81 7.47
N ALA A 346 -25.47 -20.04 6.83
CA ALA A 346 -26.22 -20.50 5.67
C ALA A 346 -25.29 -20.87 4.49
N LEU A 347 -24.20 -20.13 4.29
CA LEU A 347 -23.22 -20.46 3.24
C LEU A 347 -22.37 -21.69 3.59
N VAL A 348 -22.06 -21.91 4.87
CA VAL A 348 -21.45 -23.18 5.32
C VAL A 348 -22.40 -24.35 5.01
N ASP A 349 -23.70 -24.19 5.26
CA ASP A 349 -24.71 -25.22 5.00
C ASP A 349 -24.81 -25.58 3.52
N VAL A 350 -24.69 -24.60 2.61
CA VAL A 350 -24.66 -24.84 1.16
C VAL A 350 -23.60 -25.87 0.77
N PHE A 351 -22.46 -25.88 1.47
CA PHE A 351 -21.34 -26.77 1.16
C PHE A 351 -21.22 -27.98 2.07
N LEU A 352 -21.79 -27.95 3.29
CA LEU A 352 -21.57 -29.02 4.28
C LEU A 352 -22.85 -29.73 4.76
N ASP A 353 -24.05 -29.26 4.45
CA ASP A 353 -25.27 -29.93 4.90
C ASP A 353 -25.57 -31.22 4.09
N ALA A 354 -26.67 -31.91 4.42
CA ALA A 354 -27.10 -33.12 3.72
C ALA A 354 -27.40 -32.87 2.23
N GLY A 355 -27.90 -31.69 1.88
CA GLY A 355 -28.23 -31.24 0.52
C GLY A 355 -27.11 -30.44 -0.15
N THR A 356 -25.86 -30.65 0.27
CA THR A 356 -24.69 -29.88 -0.19
C THR A 356 -24.57 -29.87 -1.72
N VAL A 357 -24.15 -28.74 -2.26
CA VAL A 357 -23.83 -28.61 -3.67
C VAL A 357 -22.53 -29.34 -4.05
N CYS A 358 -21.68 -29.73 -3.10
CA CYS A 358 -20.43 -30.43 -3.38
C CYS A 358 -20.20 -31.61 -2.41
N PRO A 359 -20.86 -32.76 -2.62
CA PRO A 359 -20.67 -33.93 -1.77
C PRO A 359 -19.21 -34.39 -1.67
N SER A 360 -18.44 -34.31 -2.77
CA SER A 360 -17.02 -34.70 -2.76
C SER A 360 -16.17 -33.87 -1.81
N LEU A 361 -16.52 -32.59 -1.58
CA LEU A 361 -15.80 -31.75 -0.63
C LEU A 361 -15.96 -32.28 0.80
N MET A 362 -17.20 -32.64 1.17
CA MET A 362 -17.50 -33.19 2.49
C MET A 362 -16.74 -34.51 2.73
N GLU A 363 -16.77 -35.42 1.77
CA GLU A 363 -16.09 -36.72 1.91
C GLU A 363 -14.57 -36.56 2.04
N ASP A 364 -13.97 -35.64 1.27
CA ASP A 364 -12.53 -35.36 1.35
C ASP A 364 -12.16 -34.71 2.69
N CYS A 365 -12.97 -33.78 3.20
CA CYS A 365 -12.76 -33.20 4.53
C CYS A 365 -12.74 -34.28 5.62
N ILE A 366 -13.74 -35.18 5.65
CA ILE A 366 -13.80 -36.26 6.65
C ILE A 366 -12.64 -37.23 6.51
N LYS A 367 -12.30 -37.62 5.29
CA LYS A 367 -11.16 -38.50 5.01
C LYS A 367 -9.87 -37.89 5.57
N ARG A 368 -9.58 -36.62 5.26
CA ARG A 368 -8.38 -35.93 5.74
C ARG A 368 -8.36 -35.76 7.26
N SER A 369 -9.50 -35.46 7.88
CA SER A 369 -9.61 -35.42 9.34
C SER A 369 -9.25 -36.78 9.97
N LEU A 370 -9.75 -37.88 9.41
CA LEU A 370 -9.43 -39.22 9.87
C LEU A 370 -7.93 -39.56 9.70
N ASP A 371 -7.35 -39.21 8.56
CA ASP A 371 -5.92 -39.41 8.30
C ASP A 371 -5.04 -38.63 9.30
N ARG A 372 -5.42 -37.39 9.65
CA ARG A 372 -4.72 -36.59 10.67
C ARG A 372 -4.82 -37.20 12.06
N VAL A 373 -5.99 -37.71 12.44
CA VAL A 373 -6.18 -38.40 13.73
C VAL A 373 -5.35 -39.68 13.79
N ALA A 374 -5.27 -40.44 12.69
CA ALA A 374 -4.43 -41.63 12.62
C ALA A 374 -2.94 -41.29 12.77
N GLN A 375 -2.44 -40.25 12.09
CA GLN A 375 -1.06 -39.78 12.19
C GLN A 375 -0.69 -39.30 13.60
N ASN A 376 -1.59 -38.56 14.26
CA ASN A 376 -1.36 -38.09 15.62
C ASN A 376 -1.46 -39.19 16.68
N GLY A 377 -2.07 -40.34 16.35
CA GLY A 377 -2.23 -41.47 17.26
C GLY A 377 -0.98 -42.34 17.41
N GLU A 378 -0.07 -42.35 16.43
CA GLU A 378 1.14 -43.18 16.48
C GLU A 378 2.25 -42.56 17.35
N ASP A 379 2.31 -41.23 17.49
CA ASP A 379 3.36 -40.53 18.24
C ASP A 379 3.07 -40.38 19.76
N VAL A 380 1.88 -40.74 20.25
CA VAL A 380 1.48 -40.51 21.66
C VAL A 380 1.68 -41.75 22.56
N SER A 381 2.25 -42.84 22.06
CA SER A 381 2.51 -44.04 22.88
C SER A 381 3.66 -43.91 23.90
N SER A 382 4.33 -42.75 23.99
CA SER A 382 5.46 -42.53 24.91
C SER A 382 5.29 -41.40 25.94
N GLN A 383 4.10 -40.82 26.11
CA GLN A 383 3.91 -39.75 27.11
C GLN A 383 2.71 -40.00 28.01
N GLY A 384 3.01 -40.27 29.28
CA GLY A 384 2.10 -40.83 30.28
C GLY A 384 0.94 -39.92 30.71
N ASP A 385 -0.04 -40.61 31.29
CA ASP A 385 -1.24 -40.15 31.99
C ASP A 385 -1.25 -38.67 32.43
N SER A 386 -2.00 -37.85 31.70
CA SER A 386 -2.59 -36.64 32.28
C SER A 386 -3.98 -36.37 31.69
N GLN A 387 -4.91 -36.09 32.60
CA GLN A 387 -6.35 -36.03 32.44
C GLN A 387 -6.82 -34.94 31.46
N LEU A 388 -7.78 -35.29 30.58
CA LEU A 388 -8.57 -34.33 29.80
C LEU A 388 -9.65 -33.67 30.68
N PRO A 389 -9.89 -32.35 30.56
CA PRO A 389 -10.93 -31.67 31.31
C PRO A 389 -12.32 -31.90 30.69
N ARG A 390 -13.27 -32.27 31.55
CA ARG A 390 -14.70 -32.41 31.26
C ARG A 390 -15.32 -31.01 31.12
N VAL A 391 -15.94 -30.71 29.98
CA VAL A 391 -16.73 -29.50 29.76
C VAL A 391 -18.09 -29.64 30.44
N SER A 392 -18.37 -28.82 31.46
CA SER A 392 -19.69 -28.70 32.09
C SER A 392 -20.50 -27.59 31.43
N SER A 393 -21.77 -27.88 31.11
CA SER A 393 -22.75 -26.94 30.61
C SER A 393 -23.01 -25.79 31.59
N MET A 394 -23.01 -24.55 31.11
CA MET A 394 -23.56 -23.42 31.85
C MET A 394 -24.97 -23.11 31.35
N ASP A 395 -25.92 -23.14 32.27
CA ASP A 395 -27.29 -22.68 32.09
C ASP A 395 -27.37 -21.15 32.13
N PHE A 396 -28.19 -20.58 31.25
CA PHE A 396 -28.46 -19.14 31.15
C PHE A 396 -29.73 -18.83 31.94
N THR A 397 -29.68 -17.89 32.89
CA THR A 397 -30.90 -17.32 33.49
C THR A 397 -30.83 -15.79 33.51
N THR A 398 -31.80 -15.22 32.79
CA THR A 398 -32.24 -13.83 32.72
C THR A 398 -32.59 -13.24 34.10
N MET A 399 -32.39 -11.93 34.32
CA MET A 399 -33.39 -10.97 34.87
C MET A 399 -32.81 -9.56 35.16
N HIS A 400 -33.55 -8.56 34.65
CA HIS A 400 -33.88 -7.22 35.15
C HIS A 400 -32.88 -6.04 35.29
N SER A 401 -33.02 -5.12 34.32
CA SER A 401 -33.36 -3.69 34.42
C SER A 401 -33.31 -2.97 35.78
N GLY A 402 -32.58 -1.84 35.81
CA GLY A 402 -32.70 -0.78 36.80
C GLY A 402 -32.21 0.56 36.23
N THR A 403 -33.05 1.57 36.37
CA THR A 403 -33.06 2.91 35.77
C THR A 403 -31.97 3.84 36.34
N GLU A 404 -31.31 4.63 35.49
CA GLU A 404 -30.45 5.74 35.91
C GLU A 404 -31.07 7.10 35.54
N ASP A 405 -31.40 7.88 36.58
CA ASP A 405 -31.54 9.33 36.53
C ASP A 405 -30.31 9.92 37.23
N SER A 406 -29.62 10.89 36.62
CA SER A 406 -29.02 12.06 37.29
C SER A 406 -28.33 13.02 36.31
N LYS A 407 -28.90 14.22 36.20
CA LYS A 407 -28.26 15.45 35.70
C LYS A 407 -27.18 15.94 36.68
N SER A 408 -26.10 16.56 36.20
CA SER A 408 -25.55 17.81 36.79
C SER A 408 -24.42 18.42 35.95
N SER A 409 -24.48 19.76 35.80
CA SER A 409 -23.46 20.80 35.53
C SER A 409 -22.01 20.40 35.15
N GLY A 410 -21.30 21.03 34.21
CA GLY A 410 -21.23 22.45 33.84
C GLY A 410 -20.06 23.15 34.54
N SER A 411 -18.93 23.40 33.84
CA SER A 411 -18.04 24.58 33.99
C SER A 411 -16.81 24.55 33.07
N LYS A 412 -16.37 25.75 32.65
CA LYS A 412 -15.28 26.09 31.73
C LYS A 412 -14.00 26.52 32.48
N SER A 413 -12.90 26.63 31.72
CA SER A 413 -11.65 27.41 31.94
C SER A 413 -10.65 26.79 32.92
N SER A 414 -9.33 26.94 32.82
CA SER A 414 -8.37 27.44 31.83
C SER A 414 -6.99 27.15 32.45
N GLU A 415 -6.04 26.51 31.76
CA GLU A 415 -4.78 26.12 32.39
C GLU A 415 -3.60 26.29 31.41
N TYR A 416 -2.91 27.42 31.52
CA TYR A 416 -1.59 27.72 30.96
C TYR A 416 -0.96 28.77 31.89
N ASP A 417 -0.23 28.36 32.93
CA ASP A 417 0.70 29.23 33.67
C ASP A 417 1.60 28.49 34.69
N GLU A 418 2.19 27.34 34.31
CA GLU A 418 3.17 26.64 35.17
C GLU A 418 4.38 26.11 34.38
N PHE A 419 5.09 26.99 33.68
CA PHE A 419 6.36 26.60 33.01
C PHE A 419 7.47 27.66 33.01
N LEU A 420 7.30 28.80 33.70
CA LEU A 420 8.26 29.91 33.64
C LEU A 420 9.07 30.16 34.93
N SER A 421 9.02 29.27 35.93
CA SER A 421 9.73 29.47 37.20
C SER A 421 11.09 28.75 37.32
N PHE A 422 11.54 27.97 36.32
CA PHE A 422 12.70 27.08 36.51
C PHE A 422 14.06 27.57 35.95
N LEU A 423 14.16 28.74 35.31
CA LEU A 423 15.45 29.16 34.74
C LEU A 423 15.83 30.60 35.11
N GLY A 424 16.58 30.72 36.22
CA GLY A 424 17.32 31.91 36.58
C GLY A 424 18.63 31.59 37.29
N LYS A 425 19.75 31.93 36.61
CA LYS A 425 21.13 32.13 37.12
C LYS A 425 21.92 30.82 37.40
N ASP A 426 23.18 30.64 37.01
CA ASP A 426 24.31 31.57 36.99
C ASP A 426 25.45 31.21 36.01
N LYS A 427 26.40 32.15 35.91
CA LYS A 427 27.61 32.23 35.07
C LYS A 427 28.80 31.35 35.51
N THR A 428 29.68 31.09 34.52
CA THR A 428 31.15 30.84 34.58
C THR A 428 31.69 29.60 35.30
N ASN A 429 32.31 28.65 34.56
CA ASN A 429 33.78 28.48 34.49
C ASN A 429 34.21 27.25 33.68
N THR A 430 35.35 27.43 33.00
CA THR A 430 36.16 26.47 32.26
C THR A 430 36.79 25.42 33.19
N ALA A 431 36.63 24.13 32.89
CA ALA A 431 37.64 23.09 33.12
C ALA A 431 37.23 21.80 32.38
N GLY A 432 38.17 21.22 31.63
CA GLY A 432 37.99 19.95 30.94
C GLY A 432 37.77 18.80 31.93
N SER A 433 36.74 18.01 31.68
CA SER A 433 36.55 16.71 32.33
C SER A 433 36.73 15.62 31.27
N SER A 434 37.86 14.93 31.35
CA SER A 434 38.11 13.67 30.68
C SER A 434 37.19 12.62 31.32
N LEU A 435 36.18 12.20 30.58
CA LEU A 435 35.33 11.07 30.97
C LEU A 435 36.11 9.78 30.74
N THR A 436 36.70 9.25 31.80
CA THR A 436 37.16 7.87 31.86
C THR A 436 35.96 6.94 31.84
N ALA A 437 35.94 6.02 30.87
CA ALA A 437 34.93 5.00 30.68
C ALA A 437 34.78 4.10 31.92
N GLN A 438 33.65 4.21 32.61
CA GLN A 438 33.16 3.15 33.48
C GLN A 438 32.29 2.21 32.63
N LYS A 439 32.74 0.96 32.54
CA LYS A 439 32.05 -0.15 31.86
C LYS A 439 30.82 -0.54 32.70
N ALA A 440 29.71 0.16 32.48
CA ALA A 440 28.39 -0.27 32.94
C ALA A 440 27.92 -1.47 32.09
N ASP A 441 27.14 -2.38 32.69
CA ASP A 441 26.46 -3.47 31.99
C ASP A 441 25.79 -2.92 30.73
N GLY A 442 26.37 -3.26 29.57
CA GLY A 442 26.02 -2.63 28.30
C GLY A 442 24.66 -3.12 27.81
N ASP A 443 23.79 -2.18 27.44
CA ASP A 443 22.58 -2.47 26.68
C ASP A 443 22.96 -3.36 25.47
N PRO A 444 22.47 -4.61 25.38
CA PRO A 444 22.80 -5.53 24.30
C PRO A 444 22.54 -4.94 22.92
N PHE A 445 21.55 -4.04 22.82
CA PHE A 445 21.25 -3.32 21.58
C PHE A 445 22.37 -2.37 21.18
N LEU A 446 22.97 -1.64 22.12
CA LEU A 446 24.06 -0.71 21.84
C LEU A 446 25.31 -1.45 21.35
N SER A 447 25.64 -2.58 21.97
CA SER A 447 26.75 -3.42 21.51
C SER A 447 26.50 -3.95 20.10
N ALA A 448 25.28 -4.43 19.83
CA ALA A 448 24.91 -4.92 18.50
C ALA A 448 24.98 -3.82 17.43
N VAL A 449 24.58 -2.60 17.77
CA VAL A 449 24.68 -1.42 16.89
C VAL A 449 26.15 -1.07 16.63
N ASP A 450 26.99 -0.99 17.65
CA ASP A 450 28.43 -0.71 17.49
C ASP A 450 29.13 -1.74 16.59
N ASP A 451 28.78 -3.03 16.69
CA ASP A 451 29.37 -4.10 15.87
C ASP A 451 28.92 -4.08 14.39
N HIS A 452 27.76 -3.49 14.11
CA HIS A 452 27.14 -3.53 12.78
C HIS A 452 27.23 -2.25 11.98
N VAL A 453 27.38 -1.11 12.64
CA VAL A 453 27.44 0.20 11.99
C VAL A 453 28.73 0.31 11.18
N LYS A 454 28.57 0.36 9.86
CA LYS A 454 29.63 0.48 8.87
C LYS A 454 29.46 1.75 8.08
N SER A 455 30.56 2.28 7.55
CA SER A 455 30.51 3.38 6.60
C SER A 455 29.66 2.99 5.39
N LEU A 456 28.78 3.88 4.94
CA LEU A 456 27.96 3.65 3.75
C LEU A 456 28.38 4.58 2.61
N LYS A 457 28.35 4.06 1.39
CA LYS A 457 28.63 4.80 0.16
C LYS A 457 27.34 5.00 -0.61
N ASP A 458 26.95 6.25 -0.86
CA ASP A 458 25.82 6.55 -1.73
C ASP A 458 26.16 6.09 -3.16
N PRO A 459 25.42 5.11 -3.73
CA PRO A 459 25.78 4.50 -5.01
C PRO A 459 25.65 5.49 -6.18
N SER A 460 24.84 6.54 -6.03
CA SER A 460 24.60 7.52 -7.07
C SER A 460 25.77 8.52 -7.21
N THR A 461 26.32 8.98 -6.10
CA THR A 461 27.35 10.04 -6.08
C THR A 461 28.75 9.50 -5.81
N GLY A 462 28.86 8.29 -5.25
CA GLY A 462 30.12 7.69 -4.82
C GLY A 462 30.68 8.28 -3.52
N VAL A 463 29.96 9.19 -2.86
CA VAL A 463 30.35 9.74 -1.56
C VAL A 463 30.21 8.67 -0.49
N THR A 464 31.25 8.53 0.35
CA THR A 464 31.24 7.64 1.52
C THR A 464 31.05 8.48 2.78
N PHE A 465 30.22 7.98 3.70
CA PHE A 465 29.94 8.57 4.99
C PHE A 465 30.39 7.62 6.09
N ASP A 466 31.03 8.16 7.12
CA ASP A 466 31.55 7.37 8.23
C ASP A 466 30.42 6.74 9.04
N ALA A 467 30.73 5.62 9.68
CA ALA A 467 29.75 4.84 10.43
C ALA A 467 29.19 5.63 11.63
N LYS A 468 30.02 6.46 12.25
CA LYS A 468 29.68 7.24 13.45
C LYS A 468 30.11 8.68 13.30
N LEU A 469 29.36 9.58 13.91
CA LEU A 469 29.64 10.99 13.96
C LEU A 469 30.33 11.32 15.28
N GLU A 470 31.67 11.35 15.29
CA GLU A 470 32.48 11.45 16.52
C GLU A 470 32.11 12.62 17.43
N ARG A 471 31.67 13.76 16.88
CA ARG A 471 31.38 14.96 17.68
C ARG A 471 30.21 14.83 18.65
N ASN A 472 29.26 13.95 18.36
CA ASN A 472 28.02 13.76 19.13
C ASN A 472 27.64 12.28 19.31
N GLY A 473 28.51 11.36 18.90
CA GLY A 473 28.32 9.93 19.09
C GLY A 473 27.13 9.34 18.31
N LEU A 474 26.60 10.04 17.31
CA LEU A 474 25.45 9.57 16.53
C LEU A 474 25.85 8.52 15.50
N TYR A 475 24.96 7.57 15.25
CA TYR A 475 25.17 6.45 14.33
C TYR A 475 24.58 6.74 12.97
N LEU A 476 25.26 6.30 11.90
CA LEU A 476 24.78 6.43 10.54
C LEU A 476 23.52 5.59 10.32
N ALA A 477 22.38 6.26 10.12
CA ALA A 477 21.10 5.63 9.86
C ALA A 477 20.92 5.24 8.39
N GLY A 478 21.39 6.10 7.47
CA GLY A 478 21.23 5.88 6.05
C GLY A 478 21.86 6.98 5.20
N VAL A 479 21.99 6.70 3.90
CA VAL A 479 22.57 7.61 2.91
C VAL A 479 21.67 7.75 1.69
N GLY A 480 21.74 8.89 1.01
CA GLY A 480 20.99 9.14 -0.20
C GLY A 480 21.54 10.30 -1.03
N VAL A 481 20.75 10.73 -2.01
CA VAL A 481 21.10 11.83 -2.92
C VAL A 481 19.90 12.75 -3.14
N ARG A 482 20.13 14.07 -3.10
CA ARG A 482 19.16 15.04 -3.63
C ARG A 482 19.44 15.25 -5.11
N LYS A 483 18.41 15.06 -5.93
CA LYS A 483 18.43 15.41 -7.35
C LYS A 483 17.53 16.62 -7.60
N LYS A 484 17.89 17.43 -8.58
CA LYS A 484 17.03 18.46 -9.18
C LYS A 484 17.08 18.25 -10.68
N SER A 485 15.99 17.74 -11.26
CA SER A 485 16.00 17.13 -12.61
C SER A 485 17.11 16.07 -12.71
N LEU A 486 17.92 16.07 -13.76
CA LEU A 486 19.02 15.12 -13.99
C LEU A 486 20.29 15.42 -13.16
N VAL A 487 20.33 16.54 -12.44
CA VAL A 487 21.52 16.97 -11.71
C VAL A 487 21.49 16.45 -10.26
N LYS A 488 22.54 15.72 -9.88
CA LYS A 488 22.82 15.33 -8.48
C LYS A 488 23.36 16.56 -7.76
N VAL A 489 22.70 17.01 -6.70
CA VAL A 489 23.07 18.24 -5.99
C VAL A 489 24.03 17.95 -4.86
N TYR A 490 23.62 17.08 -3.95
CA TYR A 490 24.44 16.62 -2.85
C TYR A 490 24.09 15.17 -2.52
N ALA A 491 25.07 14.44 -2.01
CA ALA A 491 24.82 13.25 -1.21
C ALA A 491 24.38 13.70 0.19
N VAL A 492 23.53 12.93 0.84
CA VAL A 492 23.06 13.23 2.20
C VAL A 492 23.16 11.98 3.06
N ALA A 493 23.57 12.16 4.32
CA ALA A 493 23.53 11.15 5.35
C ALA A 493 22.71 11.63 6.54
N MET A 494 21.96 10.72 7.14
CA MET A 494 21.28 10.92 8.41
C MET A 494 22.03 10.16 9.50
N TYR A 495 22.34 10.85 10.60
CA TYR A 495 22.89 10.26 11.81
C TYR A 495 21.89 10.47 12.94
N CYS A 496 21.70 9.48 13.80
CA CYS A 496 20.80 9.60 14.94
C CYS A 496 21.21 8.72 16.12
N THR A 497 20.50 8.86 17.23
CA THR A 497 20.64 7.99 18.39
C THR A 497 20.11 6.57 18.09
N PRO A 498 20.59 5.55 18.81
CA PRO A 498 20.07 4.19 18.69
C PRO A 498 18.56 4.07 18.94
N ALA A 499 17.99 4.93 19.80
CA ALA A 499 16.55 4.97 20.05
C ALA A 499 15.75 5.33 18.78
N VAL A 500 16.22 6.29 17.97
CA VAL A 500 15.58 6.64 16.70
C VAL A 500 15.73 5.51 15.67
N LEU A 501 16.90 4.86 15.63
CA LEU A 501 17.13 3.70 14.73
C LEU A 501 16.15 2.56 15.00
N LYS A 502 15.86 2.27 16.28
CA LYS A 502 14.95 1.18 16.69
C LYS A 502 13.52 1.35 16.16
N GLU A 503 13.07 2.59 15.98
CA GLU A 503 11.72 2.94 15.53
C GLU A 503 11.60 3.08 14.00
N SER A 504 12.69 2.86 13.26
CA SER A 504 12.79 3.11 11.81
C SER A 504 12.16 2.01 10.93
N ARG A 505 10.95 1.55 11.26
CA ARG A 505 10.23 0.46 10.56
C ARG A 505 9.46 0.90 9.32
N SER A 506 9.07 2.17 9.29
CA SER A 506 8.34 2.80 8.21
C SER A 506 8.80 4.25 8.10
N GLN A 507 8.53 4.91 6.97
CA GLN A 507 8.85 6.33 6.85
C GLN A 507 8.13 7.17 7.92
N SER A 508 6.88 6.84 8.24
CA SER A 508 6.11 7.56 9.25
C SER A 508 6.69 7.38 10.65
N SER A 509 7.07 6.16 11.03
CA SER A 509 7.67 5.90 12.34
C SER A 509 9.09 6.46 12.47
N LEU A 510 9.90 6.38 11.40
CA LEU A 510 11.22 7.04 11.32
C LEU A 510 11.08 8.56 11.51
N ASN A 511 10.18 9.21 10.76
CA ASN A 511 9.95 10.64 10.88
C ASN A 511 9.45 11.00 12.29
N LYS A 512 8.47 10.27 12.82
CA LYS A 512 7.94 10.51 14.17
C LYS A 512 9.04 10.41 15.24
N ALA A 513 9.88 9.38 15.17
CA ALA A 513 10.97 9.20 16.12
C ALA A 513 12.06 10.28 15.96
N ALA A 514 12.46 10.57 14.72
CA ALA A 514 13.45 11.61 14.42
C ALA A 514 12.99 13.03 14.80
N ARG A 515 11.67 13.26 14.84
CA ARG A 515 11.06 14.52 15.28
C ARG A 515 10.94 14.64 16.80
N SER A 516 10.95 13.53 17.53
CA SER A 516 10.96 13.53 18.99
C SER A 516 12.35 13.96 19.45
N LEU A 517 12.66 15.26 19.35
CA LEU A 517 13.96 15.85 19.68
C LEU A 517 14.10 16.08 21.20
N ASP A 518 13.46 15.24 22.02
CA ASP A 518 13.39 15.36 23.48
C ASP A 518 14.68 14.87 24.14
N GLY A 519 15.64 15.78 24.27
CA GLY A 519 16.85 15.58 25.06
C GLY A 519 17.71 14.39 24.60
N THR A 520 18.15 13.56 25.55
CA THR A 520 19.12 12.47 25.34
C THR A 520 18.59 11.33 24.46
N ALA A 521 17.29 11.27 24.18
CA ALA A 521 16.69 10.17 23.43
C ALA A 521 16.68 10.40 21.91
N GLY A 522 16.72 11.65 21.44
CA GLY A 522 16.24 11.99 20.09
C GLY A 522 17.15 12.86 19.23
N GLU A 523 18.46 12.84 19.42
CA GLU A 523 19.36 13.66 18.59
C GLU A 523 19.46 13.16 17.14
N VAL A 524 19.34 14.08 16.18
CA VAL A 524 19.44 13.81 14.75
C VAL A 524 20.36 14.83 14.08
N SER A 525 21.24 14.36 13.20
CA SER A 525 22.11 15.20 12.38
C SER A 525 22.00 14.82 10.91
N PHE A 526 21.94 15.83 10.04
CA PHE A 526 22.04 15.65 8.60
C PHE A 526 23.37 16.18 8.09
N VAL A 527 24.09 15.37 7.31
CA VAL A 527 25.35 15.75 6.66
C VAL A 527 25.18 15.73 5.15
N LEU A 528 25.31 16.88 4.50
CA LEU A 528 25.20 17.03 3.06
C LEU A 528 26.60 17.22 2.46
N HIS A 529 26.93 16.41 1.46
CA HIS A 529 28.18 16.48 0.73
C HIS A 529 27.92 16.95 -0.71
N MET A 530 28.35 18.17 -1.02
CA MET A 530 28.10 18.81 -2.31
C MET A 530 28.84 18.10 -3.45
N THR A 531 28.13 17.84 -4.54
CA THR A 531 28.68 17.12 -5.70
C THR A 531 29.02 18.02 -6.89
N TYR A 532 28.65 19.31 -6.83
CA TYR A 532 29.08 20.36 -7.76
C TYR A 532 29.09 21.73 -7.08
N ASN A 533 29.57 22.75 -7.80
CA ASN A 533 29.75 24.10 -7.26
C ASN A 533 28.43 24.89 -7.25
N VAL A 534 28.09 25.50 -6.10
CA VAL A 534 26.90 26.33 -5.91
C VAL A 534 27.22 27.52 -5.01
N SER A 535 26.65 28.70 -5.24
CA SER A 535 26.84 29.82 -4.32
C SER A 535 26.16 29.58 -2.97
N GLY A 536 26.73 30.11 -1.89
CA GLY A 536 26.16 29.95 -0.54
C GLY A 536 24.70 30.43 -0.45
N GLY A 537 24.39 31.55 -1.11
CA GLY A 537 23.02 32.08 -1.17
C GLY A 537 22.01 31.17 -1.87
N LYS A 538 22.41 30.46 -2.95
CA LYS A 538 21.53 29.51 -3.63
C LYS A 538 21.25 28.27 -2.76
N ILE A 539 22.25 27.78 -2.03
CA ILE A 539 22.08 26.66 -1.09
C ILE A 539 21.17 27.09 0.06
N ALA A 540 21.47 28.23 0.68
CA ALA A 540 20.68 28.78 1.77
C ALA A 540 19.22 28.97 1.37
N SER A 541 18.94 29.63 0.24
CA SER A 541 17.58 29.83 -0.26
C SER A 541 16.85 28.51 -0.51
N ALA A 542 17.51 27.53 -1.12
CA ALA A 542 16.88 26.23 -1.40
C ALA A 542 16.55 25.45 -0.12
N ILE A 543 17.42 25.49 0.90
CA ILE A 543 17.15 24.90 2.21
C ILE A 543 16.03 25.66 2.91
N GLY A 544 16.08 27.00 2.92
CA GLY A 544 15.04 27.84 3.53
C GLY A 544 13.66 27.64 2.88
N GLU A 545 13.59 27.55 1.55
CA GLU A 545 12.37 27.21 0.81
C GLU A 545 11.84 25.81 1.15
N SER A 546 12.73 24.85 1.40
CA SER A 546 12.32 23.51 1.82
C SER A 546 11.81 23.50 3.27
N VAL A 547 12.39 24.30 4.17
CA VAL A 547 12.01 24.35 5.59
C VAL A 547 10.69 25.10 5.83
N LYS A 548 10.44 26.20 5.11
CA LYS A 548 9.24 27.06 5.26
C LYS A 548 7.91 26.29 5.35
N PRO A 549 7.57 25.35 4.44
CA PRO A 549 6.29 24.65 4.52
C PRO A 549 6.15 23.73 5.75
N HIS A 550 7.25 23.41 6.43
CA HIS A 550 7.27 22.54 7.62
C HIS A 550 7.47 23.32 8.92
N TYR A 551 7.66 24.64 8.86
CA TYR A 551 7.96 25.47 10.02
C TYR A 551 6.83 26.43 10.34
N ASN A 552 6.20 26.25 11.50
CA ASN A 552 5.07 27.07 11.95
C ASN A 552 5.49 28.37 12.67
N GLY A 553 6.79 28.61 12.86
CA GLY A 553 7.29 29.82 13.49
C GLY A 553 7.47 30.98 12.52
N HIS A 554 8.00 32.10 13.02
CA HIS A 554 8.14 33.32 12.22
C HIS A 554 9.14 33.13 11.06
N PRO A 555 8.85 33.62 9.83
CA PRO A 555 9.73 33.45 8.67
C PRO A 555 11.15 34.01 8.84
N SER A 556 11.37 34.95 9.76
CA SER A 556 12.71 35.48 10.07
C SER A 556 13.63 34.41 10.67
N HIS A 557 13.10 33.42 11.40
CA HIS A 557 13.91 32.34 11.96
C HIS A 557 14.56 31.49 10.85
N VAL A 558 13.85 31.29 9.73
CA VAL A 558 14.40 30.63 8.55
C VAL A 558 15.46 31.51 7.88
N LYS A 559 15.31 32.85 7.93
CA LYS A 559 16.35 33.78 7.45
C LYS A 559 17.61 33.75 8.29
N ASP A 560 17.50 33.54 9.60
CA ASP A 560 18.66 33.34 10.46
C ASP A 560 19.41 32.05 10.11
N LEU A 561 18.68 30.98 9.79
CA LEU A 561 19.26 29.73 9.28
C LEU A 561 19.98 29.93 7.95
N GLU A 562 19.32 30.60 6.99
CA GLU A 562 19.92 30.96 5.70
C GLU A 562 21.21 31.77 5.89
N LYS A 563 21.20 32.73 6.84
CA LYS A 563 22.36 33.58 7.14
C LYS A 563 23.55 32.77 7.65
N LEU A 564 23.35 31.81 8.56
CA LEU A 564 24.45 30.96 9.05
C LEU A 564 25.10 30.13 7.94
N ILE A 565 24.31 29.64 6.99
CA ILE A 565 24.80 28.90 5.82
C ILE A 565 25.66 29.83 4.95
N ILE A 566 25.16 31.03 4.64
CA ILE A 566 25.87 32.03 3.82
C ILE A 566 27.19 32.44 4.50
N ASP A 567 27.13 32.77 5.79
CA ASP A 567 28.30 33.17 6.56
C ASP A 567 29.36 32.06 6.60
N GLY A 568 28.94 30.80 6.77
CA GLY A 568 29.84 29.65 6.75
C GLY A 568 30.55 29.44 5.42
N VAL A 569 29.84 29.59 4.30
CA VAL A 569 30.43 29.50 2.96
C VAL A 569 31.38 30.68 2.69
N ASN A 570 30.99 31.88 3.10
CA ASN A 570 31.79 33.11 2.92
C ASN A 570 33.10 33.08 3.70
N LYS A 571 33.09 32.59 4.95
CA LYS A 571 34.28 32.53 5.82
C LYS A 571 35.41 31.68 5.26
N LYS A 572 35.10 30.61 4.51
CA LYS A 572 36.13 29.67 4.05
C LYS A 572 36.53 29.85 2.58
N ARG A 573 35.65 30.28 1.65
CA ARG A 573 35.95 30.20 0.20
C ARG A 573 35.24 31.23 -0.71
N LYS A 574 35.47 32.54 -0.51
CA LYS A 574 35.06 33.62 -1.46
C LYS A 574 33.58 33.53 -1.94
N GLY A 575 32.68 33.02 -1.10
CA GLY A 575 31.23 32.97 -1.36
C GLY A 575 30.68 31.83 -2.23
N GLN A 576 31.49 30.82 -2.56
CA GLN A 576 31.01 29.61 -3.23
C GLN A 576 31.28 28.33 -2.45
N SER A 577 30.29 27.45 -2.44
CA SER A 577 30.42 26.06 -2.01
C SER A 577 30.93 25.24 -3.19
N LEU A 578 32.14 24.70 -3.08
CA LEU A 578 32.73 23.84 -4.10
C LEU A 578 32.23 22.39 -3.96
N LYS A 579 32.36 21.58 -5.02
CA LYS A 579 32.31 20.12 -4.91
C LYS A 579 33.23 19.67 -3.75
N GLY A 580 32.72 18.83 -2.87
CA GLY A 580 33.43 18.43 -1.65
C GLY A 580 33.04 19.20 -0.39
N THR A 581 32.30 20.31 -0.51
CA THR A 581 31.87 21.07 0.67
C THR A 581 30.84 20.26 1.45
N MET A 582 31.02 20.21 2.77
CA MET A 582 30.12 19.51 3.69
C MET A 582 29.31 20.51 4.51
N PHE A 583 28.00 20.29 4.59
CA PHE A 583 27.09 21.01 5.49
C PHE A 583 26.57 20.04 6.54
N GLY A 584 26.61 20.42 7.81
CA GLY A 584 26.01 19.68 8.92
C GLY A 584 24.85 20.45 9.52
N PHE A 585 23.76 19.76 9.84
CA PHE A 585 22.59 20.31 10.52
C PHE A 585 22.30 19.44 11.74
N ASP A 586 22.76 19.87 12.90
CA ASP A 586 22.50 19.18 14.17
C ASP A 586 21.17 19.71 14.73
N CYS A 587 20.16 18.85 14.72
CA CYS A 587 18.78 19.18 15.06
C CYS A 587 18.49 18.84 16.52
N SER A 588 17.84 19.76 17.22
CA SER A 588 17.47 19.64 18.64
C SER A 588 16.12 20.31 18.90
N ALA A 589 15.50 20.05 20.06
CA ALA A 589 14.25 20.72 20.45
C ALA A 589 14.38 22.26 20.49
N ILE A 590 15.58 22.77 20.81
CA ILE A 590 15.84 24.20 20.89
C ILE A 590 16.14 24.86 19.53
N GLY A 591 16.39 24.07 18.48
CA GLY A 591 16.66 24.57 17.12
C GLY A 591 17.76 23.80 16.37
N VAL A 592 18.49 24.50 15.50
CA VAL A 592 19.42 23.88 14.53
C VAL A 592 20.80 24.51 14.60
N GLN A 593 21.84 23.70 14.86
CA GLN A 593 23.24 24.10 14.70
C GLN A 593 23.71 23.81 13.27
N VAL A 594 24.35 24.81 12.66
CA VAL A 594 24.86 24.72 11.29
C VAL A 594 26.38 24.54 11.32
N LEU A 595 26.87 23.54 10.60
CA LEU A 595 28.30 23.29 10.41
C LEU A 595 28.65 23.40 8.93
N VAL A 596 29.82 23.97 8.63
CA VAL A 596 30.39 24.00 7.27
C VAL A 596 31.81 23.48 7.31
N ASN A 597 32.05 22.36 6.63
CA ASN A 597 33.30 21.60 6.67
C ASN A 597 33.77 21.34 8.12
N GLY A 598 32.87 20.80 8.94
CA GLY A 598 33.10 20.48 10.35
C GLY A 598 33.18 21.68 11.30
N SER A 599 33.23 22.92 10.81
CA SER A 599 33.28 24.12 11.66
C SER A 599 31.87 24.64 11.95
N SER A 600 31.52 24.74 13.23
CA SER A 600 30.26 25.35 13.67
C SER A 600 30.16 26.82 13.25
N GLN A 601 29.01 27.20 12.70
CA GLN A 601 28.69 28.55 12.26
C GLN A 601 27.78 29.29 13.24
N GLY A 602 27.19 28.56 14.19
CA GLY A 602 26.21 29.07 15.14
C GLY A 602 25.01 28.13 15.24
N THR A 603 24.08 28.49 16.11
CA THR A 603 22.84 27.76 16.33
C THR A 603 21.67 28.73 16.25
N VAL A 604 20.70 28.41 15.41
CA VAL A 604 19.42 29.13 15.35
C VAL A 604 18.52 28.53 16.43
N ARG A 605 18.26 29.29 17.49
CA ARG A 605 17.58 28.81 18.71
C ARG A 605 16.08 29.10 18.69
N HIS A 606 15.35 28.44 17.81
CA HIS A 606 13.90 28.52 17.75
C HIS A 606 13.27 27.13 17.78
N GLY A 607 12.35 26.91 18.71
CA GLY A 607 11.58 25.67 18.84
C GLY A 607 10.85 25.31 17.55
N GLY A 608 10.72 24.01 17.29
CA GLY A 608 10.12 23.46 16.06
C GLY A 608 11.00 23.59 14.80
N LEU A 609 12.09 24.36 14.82
CA LEU A 609 12.95 24.51 13.63
C LEU A 609 13.74 23.23 13.35
N GLY A 610 14.18 22.53 14.41
CA GLY A 610 14.83 21.21 14.29
C GLY A 610 13.89 20.20 13.64
N GLU A 611 12.64 20.12 14.09
CA GLU A 611 11.61 19.25 13.51
C GLU A 611 11.34 19.59 12.04
N ALA A 612 11.25 20.87 11.69
CA ALA A 612 11.03 21.29 10.31
C ALA A 612 12.18 20.85 9.39
N VAL A 613 13.44 20.88 9.87
CA VAL A 613 14.58 20.32 9.11
C VAL A 613 14.51 18.80 9.01
N VAL A 614 14.10 18.11 10.07
CA VAL A 614 13.85 16.66 10.04
C VAL A 614 12.79 16.32 8.99
N ASP A 615 11.70 17.08 8.91
CA ASP A 615 10.62 16.89 7.92
C ASP A 615 11.09 17.06 6.48
N VAL A 616 12.00 18.00 6.21
CA VAL A 616 12.59 18.16 4.87
C VAL A 616 13.21 16.86 4.36
N PHE A 617 13.86 16.09 5.24
CA PHE A 617 14.58 14.88 4.86
C PHE A 617 13.81 13.59 5.11
N THR A 618 12.85 13.58 6.04
CA THR A 618 12.15 12.35 6.46
C THR A 618 10.63 12.39 6.31
N GLY A 619 10.04 13.58 6.19
CA GLY A 619 8.60 13.78 6.09
C GLY A 619 8.01 13.39 4.74
N THR A 620 6.70 13.59 4.59
CA THR A 620 6.01 13.41 3.31
C THR A 620 6.53 14.42 2.29
N GLY A 621 7.00 13.94 1.13
CA GLY A 621 7.70 14.78 0.16
C GLY A 621 9.18 15.01 0.47
N ALA A 622 9.78 14.16 1.32
CA ALA A 622 11.21 14.15 1.62
C ALA A 622 12.07 14.39 0.38
N VAL A 623 13.04 15.28 0.54
CA VAL A 623 13.85 15.75 -0.57
C VAL A 623 14.80 14.69 -1.16
N SER A 624 15.01 13.60 -0.43
CA SER A 624 15.77 12.45 -0.91
C SER A 624 15.03 11.15 -0.56
N PRO A 625 14.20 10.63 -1.48
CA PRO A 625 13.55 9.34 -1.27
C PRO A 625 14.54 8.18 -1.07
N THR A 626 15.74 8.26 -1.67
CA THR A 626 16.77 7.23 -1.50
C THR A 626 17.38 7.24 -0.10
N LEU A 627 17.43 8.39 0.58
CA LEU A 627 17.84 8.46 1.99
C LEU A 627 16.88 7.65 2.86
N ILE A 628 15.57 7.82 2.65
CA ILE A 628 14.54 7.09 3.42
C ILE A 628 14.64 5.60 3.18
N GLN A 629 14.76 5.17 1.93
CA GLN A 629 14.95 3.76 1.60
C GLN A 629 16.19 3.18 2.29
N SER A 630 17.30 3.92 2.33
CA SER A 630 18.50 3.48 3.04
C SER A 630 18.28 3.36 4.55
N CYS A 631 17.58 4.31 5.19
CA CYS A 631 17.26 4.24 6.62
C CYS A 631 16.37 3.02 6.95
N LEU A 632 15.42 2.67 6.09
CA LEU A 632 14.53 1.52 6.31
C LEU A 632 15.21 0.17 6.04
N GLN A 633 16.26 0.14 5.20
CA GLN A 633 17.07 -1.06 5.01
C GLN A 633 17.92 -1.41 6.23
N TRP A 634 18.28 -0.41 7.04
CA TRP A 634 19.02 -0.61 8.28
C TRP A 634 18.29 -1.55 9.24
N GLU A 635 16.97 -1.38 9.40
CA GLU A 635 16.15 -2.25 10.26
C GLU A 635 16.24 -3.72 9.82
N LYS A 636 16.20 -4.00 8.52
CA LYS A 636 16.29 -5.39 8.01
C LYS A 636 17.62 -6.05 8.37
N CYS A 637 18.70 -5.27 8.44
CA CYS A 637 19.99 -5.76 8.90
C CYS A 637 19.97 -6.04 10.41
N VAL A 638 19.39 -5.14 11.22
CA VAL A 638 19.36 -5.28 12.67
C VAL A 638 18.38 -6.36 13.14
N ALA A 639 17.20 -6.46 12.52
CA ALA A 639 16.18 -7.46 12.84
C ALA A 639 16.59 -8.90 12.50
N SER A 640 17.60 -9.09 11.65
CA SER A 640 18.16 -10.42 11.38
C SER A 640 19.10 -10.94 12.48
N LEU A 641 19.40 -10.11 13.48
CA LEU A 641 20.37 -10.38 14.55
C LEU A 641 19.73 -10.57 15.93
N ALA A 642 18.45 -10.18 16.07
CA ALA A 642 17.61 -10.42 17.24
C ALA A 642 16.76 -11.67 16.99
#